data_AF-A0A1F8QAI5-F1
#
_entry.id   AF-A0A1F8QAI5-F1
#
_cell.length_a   1.000
_cell.length_b   1.000
_cell.length_c   1.000
_cell.angle_alpha   90.00
_cell.angle_beta   90.00
_cell.angle_gamma   90.00
#
_symmetry.space_group_name_H-M   'P 1'
#
loop_
_entity.id
_entity.type
_entity.pdbx_description
1 polymer ?
#
loop_
_entity_poly.entity_id
_entity_poly.type
_entity_poly.pdbx_seq_one_letter_code
_entity_poly.pdbx_strand_id
1 'polypeptide(L)'
;MAHDVFISYSSEDKAVADAVCATLEGRKIRCWIAPRDVLPGIAYAEALIDGITRSRLIVLVFSRNSNKSQQVMREVERAVNKGIPIIPFRIEDVTPSKAMEYFLSAPHWLDALSPPIEKHLQKLADTVEVLLGTETPLKVETEARPKIKESPAQKRNAKPVYIVAGIVVLALVAFGVMYLGGIFKGDTGGELIGNSPSAIPGGGTQTISPTMTGAGPGGSALPGQTASPLSTSTSPITSTTSPATQQPTPTITTATSVINTSGQLTSGASTKGVLKKGETQWYYFSADEGDATFAVLSEGDSDTAMEPLLELLGPDGNVIAGGWGDVTYAISRAITKTGKHTLRVRDNANTGGNYVLSFMQLSKSVNPLTSGVSLLGQLKVPGDVNWYTFDANTGDAVYTVLSEGQDAAAMAPLLTLLGPDGNAIAGGWGYVTYAIDRAITISGKHTLRIRDEANKGGNYVLSFMQLSKSVNPLTSGVSLQGELKVPGDVNWYTFDANANDAIFAVLSEGENEAAMEPLLELFGPDGKAIASGWGDVTYAISSAITKTGKHTLRIRDNTNTGGKYVLSFMQLSRSVNPLNSGASLQGQLKVPGDVNWYTFDAKAGDAVSAILSEGDNSESMAPLLSLFGPDGKAIASGWGYVTYAIDKAITITGKHTLRIRDEANKGGNYVLSFSLVTK
;
A
#
# COMPACT_ATOMS: atom_id res chain seq x y z
N MET A 1 -32.87 5.60 -15.27
CA MET A 1 -33.83 6.13 -14.27
C MET A 1 -33.27 5.82 -12.89
N ALA A 2 -33.56 6.61 -11.85
CA ALA A 2 -33.11 6.30 -10.49
C ALA A 2 -33.94 5.14 -9.90
N HIS A 3 -33.32 4.33 -9.03
CA HIS A 3 -33.97 3.28 -8.26
C HIS A 3 -34.15 3.77 -6.82
N ASP A 4 -35.05 3.17 -6.04
CA ASP A 4 -35.28 3.60 -4.66
C ASP A 4 -34.38 2.81 -3.69
N VAL A 5 -34.18 1.52 -3.95
CA VAL A 5 -33.45 0.60 -3.07
C VAL A 5 -32.41 -0.21 -3.85
N PHE A 6 -31.18 -0.27 -3.35
CA PHE A 6 -30.15 -1.21 -3.79
C PHE A 6 -30.20 -2.48 -2.93
N ILE A 7 -30.19 -3.67 -3.56
CA ILE A 7 -30.15 -4.95 -2.84
C ILE A 7 -28.74 -5.53 -2.94
N SER A 8 -28.00 -5.48 -1.83
CA SER A 8 -26.67 -6.08 -1.70
C SER A 8 -26.77 -7.47 -1.08
N TYR A 9 -26.19 -8.48 -1.72
CA TYR A 9 -26.32 -9.88 -1.32
C TYR A 9 -25.19 -10.76 -1.89
N SER A 10 -24.91 -11.92 -1.27
CA SER A 10 -24.02 -12.92 -1.89
C SER A 10 -24.77 -13.70 -2.97
N SER A 11 -24.12 -14.05 -4.09
CA SER A 11 -24.73 -14.86 -5.14
C SER A 11 -25.29 -16.21 -4.65
N GLU A 12 -24.76 -16.75 -3.56
CA GLU A 12 -25.25 -17.96 -2.88
C GLU A 12 -26.62 -17.75 -2.20
N ASP A 13 -26.94 -16.52 -1.79
CA ASP A 13 -28.18 -16.15 -1.10
C ASP A 13 -29.26 -15.65 -2.07
N LYS A 14 -29.07 -15.86 -3.38
CA LYS A 14 -29.91 -15.28 -4.45
C LYS A 14 -31.41 -15.52 -4.28
N ALA A 15 -31.81 -16.71 -3.83
CA ALA A 15 -33.22 -17.04 -3.62
C ALA A 15 -33.90 -16.09 -2.61
N VAL A 16 -33.18 -15.63 -1.59
CA VAL A 16 -33.72 -14.69 -0.59
C VAL A 16 -33.67 -13.26 -1.11
N ALA A 17 -32.61 -12.89 -1.83
CA ALA A 17 -32.51 -11.56 -2.46
C ALA A 17 -33.60 -11.33 -3.53
N ASP A 18 -33.93 -12.35 -4.32
CA ASP A 18 -35.04 -12.33 -5.28
C ASP A 18 -36.40 -12.21 -4.55
N ALA A 19 -36.58 -12.87 -3.40
CA ALA A 19 -37.79 -12.76 -2.59
C ALA A 19 -37.94 -11.37 -1.93
N VAL A 20 -36.83 -10.76 -1.48
CA VAL A 20 -36.78 -9.36 -1.04
C VAL A 20 -37.18 -8.43 -2.19
N CYS A 21 -36.55 -8.59 -3.35
CA CYS A 21 -36.83 -7.78 -4.54
C CYS A 21 -38.31 -7.85 -4.95
N ALA A 22 -38.86 -9.06 -5.10
CA ALA A 22 -40.25 -9.27 -5.45
C ALA A 22 -41.24 -8.69 -4.41
N THR A 23 -40.89 -8.74 -3.12
CA THR A 23 -41.74 -8.17 -2.06
C THR A 23 -41.77 -6.65 -2.11
N LEU A 24 -40.61 -6.01 -2.29
CA LEU A 24 -40.49 -4.56 -2.39
C LEU A 24 -41.13 -4.02 -3.67
N GLU A 25 -40.91 -4.67 -4.81
CA GLU A 25 -41.52 -4.29 -6.09
C GLU A 25 -43.04 -4.52 -6.09
N GLY A 26 -43.53 -5.53 -5.36
CA GLY A 26 -44.96 -5.71 -5.08
C GLY A 26 -45.60 -4.55 -4.30
N ARG A 27 -44.81 -3.80 -3.52
CA ARG A 27 -45.20 -2.53 -2.86
C ARG A 27 -44.92 -1.29 -3.73
N LYS A 28 -44.54 -1.46 -5.00
CA LYS A 28 -44.16 -0.40 -5.96
C LYS A 28 -42.85 0.34 -5.63
N ILE A 29 -41.98 -0.25 -4.80
CA ILE A 29 -40.64 0.29 -4.51
C ILE A 29 -39.69 -0.19 -5.61
N ARG A 30 -38.99 0.73 -6.29
CA ARG A 30 -38.10 0.34 -7.40
C ARG A 30 -36.78 -0.21 -6.87
N CYS A 31 -36.53 -1.49 -7.08
CA CYS A 31 -35.29 -2.13 -6.65
C CYS A 31 -34.23 -2.08 -7.76
N TRP A 32 -32.96 -2.06 -7.37
CA TRP A 32 -31.82 -2.38 -8.22
C TRP A 32 -31.17 -3.65 -7.65
N ILE A 33 -31.01 -4.68 -8.48
CA ILE A 33 -30.38 -5.94 -8.10
C ILE A 33 -29.53 -6.49 -9.25
N ALA A 34 -28.27 -6.83 -8.96
CA ALA A 34 -27.41 -7.50 -9.93
C ALA A 34 -27.77 -8.99 -10.07
N PRO A 35 -27.57 -9.63 -11.25
CA PRO A 35 -27.17 -9.03 -12.52
C PRO A 35 -28.36 -8.46 -13.32
N ARG A 36 -29.60 -8.51 -12.80
CA ARG A 36 -30.83 -8.12 -13.53
C ARG A 36 -30.76 -6.69 -14.07
N ASP A 37 -30.31 -5.76 -13.25
CA ASP A 37 -30.26 -4.32 -13.55
C ASP A 37 -28.89 -3.86 -14.06
N VAL A 38 -28.01 -4.79 -14.46
CA VAL A 38 -26.72 -4.51 -15.11
C VAL A 38 -26.91 -4.54 -16.63
N LEU A 39 -26.80 -3.38 -17.27
CA LEU A 39 -26.91 -3.26 -18.73
C LEU A 39 -25.79 -4.01 -19.47
N PRO A 40 -26.10 -4.95 -20.39
CA PRO A 40 -25.09 -5.61 -21.21
C PRO A 40 -24.27 -4.59 -22.01
N GLY A 41 -22.94 -4.65 -21.88
CA GLY A 41 -22.00 -3.73 -22.52
C GLY A 41 -21.44 -2.63 -21.61
N ILE A 42 -22.02 -2.43 -20.42
CA ILE A 42 -21.41 -1.59 -19.36
C ILE A 42 -20.52 -2.46 -18.47
N ALA A 43 -19.44 -1.88 -17.91
CA ALA A 43 -18.58 -2.60 -16.98
C ALA A 43 -19.37 -2.96 -15.70
N TYR A 44 -19.31 -4.22 -15.27
CA TYR A 44 -20.11 -4.71 -14.13
C TYR A 44 -19.89 -3.87 -12.86
N ALA A 45 -18.64 -3.53 -12.56
CA ALA A 45 -18.29 -2.68 -11.41
C ALA A 45 -18.85 -1.25 -11.51
N GLU A 46 -18.90 -0.67 -12.71
CA GLU A 46 -19.48 0.65 -12.96
C GLU A 46 -20.98 0.63 -12.72
N ALA A 47 -21.68 -0.36 -13.28
CA ALA A 47 -23.13 -0.54 -13.09
C ALA A 47 -23.52 -0.71 -11.60
N LEU A 48 -22.69 -1.41 -10.81
CA LEU A 48 -22.88 -1.53 -9.36
C LEU A 48 -22.68 -0.19 -8.63
N ILE A 49 -21.63 0.57 -8.96
CA ILE A 49 -21.37 1.88 -8.36
C ILE A 49 -22.49 2.88 -8.69
N ASP A 50 -23.00 2.83 -9.93
CA ASP A 50 -24.13 3.64 -10.39
C ASP A 50 -25.44 3.22 -9.69
N GLY A 51 -25.67 1.91 -9.55
CA GLY A 51 -26.81 1.35 -8.82
C GLY A 51 -26.85 1.81 -7.36
N ILE A 52 -25.71 1.74 -6.65
CA ILE A 52 -25.56 2.27 -5.28
C ILE A 52 -25.82 3.77 -5.27
N THR A 53 -25.12 4.53 -6.11
CA THR A 53 -25.14 6.00 -6.08
C THR A 53 -26.51 6.58 -6.42
N ARG A 54 -27.32 5.87 -7.20
CA ARG A 54 -28.66 6.29 -7.61
C ARG A 54 -29.79 5.74 -6.73
N SER A 55 -29.47 4.97 -5.70
CA SER A 55 -30.43 4.43 -4.73
C SER A 55 -30.50 5.28 -3.47
N ARG A 56 -31.69 5.37 -2.86
CA ARG A 56 -31.93 6.16 -1.64
C ARG A 56 -31.67 5.37 -0.36
N LEU A 57 -31.60 4.04 -0.46
CA LEU A 57 -31.47 3.09 0.63
C LEU A 57 -30.72 1.83 0.14
N ILE A 58 -29.96 1.18 1.01
CA ILE A 58 -29.45 -0.18 0.77
C ILE A 58 -30.17 -1.18 1.69
N VAL A 59 -30.56 -2.32 1.14
CA VAL A 59 -30.88 -3.53 1.90
C VAL A 59 -29.74 -4.52 1.72
N LEU A 60 -29.09 -4.88 2.83
CA LEU A 60 -28.03 -5.88 2.89
C LEU A 60 -28.63 -7.21 3.34
N VAL A 61 -28.63 -8.23 2.48
CA VAL A 61 -28.97 -9.60 2.86
C VAL A 61 -27.77 -10.23 3.58
N PHE A 62 -27.82 -10.26 4.90
CA PHE A 62 -26.70 -10.64 5.75
C PHE A 62 -26.74 -12.12 6.17
N SER A 63 -25.70 -12.86 5.79
CA SER A 63 -25.50 -14.31 5.96
C SER A 63 -24.01 -14.62 6.19
N ARG A 64 -23.64 -15.89 6.40
CA ARG A 64 -22.23 -16.33 6.37
C ARG A 64 -21.53 -16.02 5.04
N ASN A 65 -22.29 -16.01 3.95
CA ASN A 65 -21.78 -15.91 2.59
C ASN A 65 -21.51 -14.45 2.24
N SER A 66 -22.44 -13.55 2.57
CA SER A 66 -22.24 -12.11 2.39
C SER A 66 -21.21 -11.53 3.38
N ASN A 67 -21.13 -12.06 4.61
CA ASN A 67 -20.08 -11.72 5.58
C ASN A 67 -18.65 -12.12 5.14
N LYS A 68 -18.52 -13.06 4.18
CA LYS A 68 -17.24 -13.43 3.54
C LYS A 68 -17.01 -12.75 2.19
N SER A 69 -18.04 -12.14 1.61
CA SER A 69 -17.98 -11.59 0.25
C SER A 69 -17.29 -10.23 0.24
N GLN A 70 -16.09 -10.19 -0.33
CA GLN A 70 -15.33 -8.97 -0.57
C GLN A 70 -16.10 -7.97 -1.46
N GLN A 71 -16.96 -8.47 -2.36
CA GLN A 71 -17.78 -7.63 -3.21
C GLN A 71 -18.89 -6.94 -2.41
N VAL A 72 -19.62 -7.69 -1.56
CA VAL A 72 -20.64 -7.12 -0.66
C VAL A 72 -20.02 -6.13 0.32
N MET A 73 -18.84 -6.45 0.88
CA MET A 73 -18.12 -5.55 1.78
C MET A 73 -17.83 -4.18 1.14
N ARG A 74 -17.39 -4.15 -0.12
CA ARG A 74 -17.19 -2.90 -0.89
C ARG A 74 -18.49 -2.15 -1.16
N GLU A 75 -19.60 -2.85 -1.37
CA GLU A 75 -20.92 -2.23 -1.56
C GLU A 75 -21.41 -1.54 -0.27
N VAL A 76 -21.24 -2.21 0.88
CA VAL A 76 -21.54 -1.68 2.22
C VAL A 76 -20.65 -0.47 2.55
N GLU A 77 -19.33 -0.60 2.39
CA GLU A 77 -18.35 0.48 2.56
C GLU A 77 -18.71 1.71 1.69
N ARG A 78 -19.05 1.47 0.42
CA ARG A 78 -19.41 2.54 -0.54
C ARG A 78 -20.69 3.27 -0.13
N ALA A 79 -21.64 2.57 0.49
CA ALA A 79 -22.88 3.16 1.00
C ALA A 79 -22.64 4.00 2.26
N VAL A 80 -21.86 3.47 3.22
CA VAL A 80 -21.42 4.23 4.43
C VAL A 80 -20.70 5.52 4.02
N ASN A 81 -19.71 5.43 3.12
CA ASN A 81 -18.96 6.58 2.61
C ASN A 81 -19.81 7.61 1.85
N LYS A 82 -21.01 7.23 1.37
CA LYS A 82 -21.98 8.13 0.70
C LYS A 82 -23.10 8.60 1.63
N GLY A 83 -23.12 8.17 2.90
CA GLY A 83 -24.21 8.44 3.82
C GLY A 83 -25.55 7.80 3.43
N ILE A 84 -25.54 6.78 2.57
CA ILE A 84 -26.75 6.06 2.14
C ILE A 84 -27.15 5.10 3.29
N PRO A 85 -28.37 5.19 3.86
CA PRO A 85 -28.73 4.33 4.98
C PRO A 85 -28.79 2.86 4.56
N ILE A 86 -28.35 1.97 5.45
CA ILE A 86 -28.28 0.53 5.24
C ILE A 86 -29.22 -0.17 6.22
N ILE A 87 -30.08 -1.05 5.73
CA ILE A 87 -30.82 -2.03 6.54
C ILE A 87 -30.10 -3.38 6.47
N PRO A 88 -29.49 -3.86 7.57
CA PRO A 88 -29.02 -5.25 7.68
C PRO A 88 -30.23 -6.19 7.84
N PHE A 89 -30.57 -6.92 6.79
CA PHE A 89 -31.58 -7.98 6.80
C PHE A 89 -30.90 -9.33 7.06
N ARG A 90 -30.84 -9.73 8.34
CA ARG A 90 -30.07 -10.91 8.77
C ARG A 90 -30.87 -12.19 8.56
N ILE A 91 -30.37 -13.05 7.70
CA ILE A 91 -31.01 -14.34 7.34
C ILE A 91 -30.34 -15.55 8.00
N GLU A 92 -29.14 -15.37 8.58
CA GLU A 92 -28.41 -16.41 9.32
C GLU A 92 -27.79 -15.82 10.61
N ASP A 93 -27.79 -16.60 11.69
CA ASP A 93 -27.22 -16.18 12.97
C ASP A 93 -25.68 -16.34 12.96
N VAL A 94 -24.99 -15.35 12.38
CA VAL A 94 -23.54 -15.30 12.26
C VAL A 94 -23.02 -13.98 12.78
N THR A 95 -21.97 -14.01 13.60
CA THR A 95 -21.25 -12.79 14.01
C THR A 95 -20.61 -12.12 12.80
N PRO A 96 -20.78 -10.79 12.61
CA PRO A 96 -19.97 -10.02 11.66
C PRO A 96 -18.47 -10.31 11.79
N SER A 97 -17.76 -10.32 10.66
CA SER A 97 -16.31 -10.12 10.66
C SER A 97 -15.99 -8.71 11.16
N LYS A 98 -14.81 -8.46 11.76
CA LYS A 98 -14.44 -7.14 12.30
C LYS A 98 -14.67 -5.99 11.29
N ALA A 99 -14.32 -6.21 10.02
CA ALA A 99 -14.55 -5.24 8.94
C ALA A 99 -16.05 -4.96 8.71
N MET A 100 -16.90 -5.99 8.71
CA MET A 100 -18.34 -5.81 8.59
C MET A 100 -18.97 -5.23 9.87
N GLU A 101 -18.44 -5.59 11.05
CA GLU A 101 -18.85 -5.03 12.34
C GLU A 101 -18.64 -3.52 12.39
N TYR A 102 -17.48 -3.05 11.92
CA TYR A 102 -17.16 -1.62 11.81
C TYR A 102 -18.25 -0.86 11.04
N PHE A 103 -18.60 -1.31 9.84
CA PHE A 103 -19.63 -0.66 9.01
C PHE A 103 -21.07 -0.87 9.50
N LEU A 104 -21.38 -1.98 10.18
CA LEU A 104 -22.73 -2.32 10.68
C LEU A 104 -22.94 -2.00 12.17
N SER A 105 -22.00 -1.29 12.81
CA SER A 105 -22.04 -0.91 14.23
C SER A 105 -23.12 0.12 14.58
N ALA A 106 -23.53 0.94 13.61
CA ALA A 106 -24.50 2.02 13.80
C ALA A 106 -25.99 1.68 13.51
N PRO A 107 -26.36 0.93 12.45
CA PRO A 107 -27.76 0.66 12.14
C PRO A 107 -28.41 -0.43 13.01
N HIS A 108 -29.72 -0.28 13.30
CA HIS A 108 -30.52 -1.35 13.88
C HIS A 108 -30.75 -2.49 12.88
N TRP A 109 -30.61 -3.72 13.35
CA TRP A 109 -30.74 -4.94 12.55
C TRP A 109 -32.21 -5.37 12.38
N LEU A 110 -32.52 -5.96 11.22
CA LEU A 110 -33.79 -6.65 10.98
C LEU A 110 -33.53 -8.16 10.86
N ASP A 111 -33.68 -8.87 11.98
CA ASP A 111 -33.48 -10.31 12.05
C ASP A 111 -34.65 -11.09 11.43
N ALA A 112 -34.34 -11.92 10.43
CA ALA A 112 -35.23 -12.85 9.75
C ALA A 112 -34.94 -14.32 10.11
N LEU A 113 -34.39 -14.56 11.30
CA LEU A 113 -33.86 -15.84 11.78
C LEU A 113 -34.93 -16.93 12.08
N SER A 114 -36.22 -16.64 11.91
CA SER A 114 -37.31 -17.54 12.28
C SER A 114 -38.29 -17.75 11.11
N PRO A 115 -38.58 -19.01 10.70
CA PRO A 115 -39.65 -19.29 9.74
C PRO A 115 -41.03 -18.87 10.28
N PRO A 116 -41.98 -18.46 9.43
CA PRO A 116 -41.91 -18.27 7.98
C PRO A 116 -41.25 -16.92 7.59
N ILE A 117 -40.36 -16.94 6.59
CA ILE A 117 -39.57 -15.78 6.15
C ILE A 117 -40.46 -14.65 5.59
N GLU A 118 -41.62 -14.99 5.04
CA GLU A 118 -42.61 -14.11 4.45
C GLU A 118 -43.06 -13.00 5.41
N LYS A 119 -43.13 -13.28 6.72
CA LYS A 119 -43.46 -12.27 7.74
C LYS A 119 -42.35 -11.22 7.89
N HIS A 120 -41.10 -11.64 7.81
CA HIS A 120 -39.94 -10.75 7.89
C HIS A 120 -39.76 -9.93 6.61
N LEU A 121 -40.09 -10.51 5.45
CA LEU A 121 -40.13 -9.79 4.16
C LEU A 121 -41.19 -8.67 4.16
N GLN A 122 -42.39 -8.90 4.71
CA GLN A 122 -43.38 -7.83 4.87
C GLN A 122 -42.91 -6.74 5.83
N LYS A 123 -42.34 -7.11 7.00
CA LYS A 123 -41.77 -6.15 7.96
C LYS A 123 -40.63 -5.32 7.35
N LEU A 124 -39.79 -5.93 6.53
CA LEU A 124 -38.76 -5.24 5.75
C LEU A 124 -39.40 -4.21 4.81
N ALA A 125 -40.41 -4.61 4.03
CA ALA A 125 -41.09 -3.71 3.12
C ALA A 125 -41.75 -2.51 3.84
N ASP A 126 -42.46 -2.74 4.94
CA ASP A 126 -43.06 -1.67 5.76
C ASP A 126 -41.97 -0.71 6.31
N THR A 127 -40.80 -1.23 6.69
CA THR A 127 -39.66 -0.42 7.15
C THR A 127 -39.07 0.44 6.03
N VAL A 128 -38.93 -0.13 4.83
CA VAL A 128 -38.44 0.56 3.64
C VAL A 128 -39.41 1.66 3.19
N GLU A 129 -40.73 1.40 3.20
CA GLU A 129 -41.75 2.42 2.88
C GLU A 129 -41.63 3.65 3.79
N VAL A 130 -41.45 3.45 5.10
CA VAL A 130 -41.28 4.55 6.07
C VAL A 130 -40.02 5.37 5.79
N LEU A 131 -38.87 4.72 5.56
CA LEU A 131 -37.61 5.42 5.30
C LEU A 131 -37.58 6.16 3.96
N LEU A 132 -38.30 5.67 2.94
CA LEU A 132 -38.44 6.36 1.66
C LEU A 132 -39.46 7.52 1.72
N GLY A 133 -40.36 7.52 2.70
CA GLY A 133 -41.46 8.47 2.85
C GLY A 133 -41.18 9.72 3.70
N THR A 134 -40.03 9.82 4.39
CA THR A 134 -39.71 10.98 5.24
C THR A 134 -39.20 12.21 4.47
N GLU A 135 -40.09 12.81 3.67
CA GLU A 135 -40.07 14.25 3.38
C GLU A 135 -41.46 14.85 3.62
N THR A 136 -41.72 15.37 4.82
CA THR A 136 -42.83 16.30 5.08
C THR A 136 -42.47 17.20 6.27
N PRO A 137 -42.58 18.54 6.16
CA PRO A 137 -42.33 19.43 7.29
C PRO A 137 -43.43 19.26 8.36
N LEU A 138 -43.05 19.11 9.62
CA LEU A 138 -43.99 19.10 10.74
C LEU A 138 -44.59 20.50 10.95
N LYS A 139 -45.77 20.72 10.37
CA LYS A 139 -46.62 21.87 10.66
C LYS A 139 -47.11 21.79 12.11
N VAL A 140 -46.77 22.79 12.93
CA VAL A 140 -47.34 22.95 14.27
C VAL A 140 -48.78 23.46 14.13
N GLU A 141 -49.76 22.67 14.57
CA GLU A 141 -51.12 23.15 14.84
C GLU A 141 -51.76 22.31 15.97
N THR A 142 -52.65 22.95 16.74
CA THR A 142 -53.02 22.56 18.11
C THR A 142 -54.42 21.91 18.17
N GLU A 143 -54.75 21.32 19.33
CA GLU A 143 -56.07 20.78 19.75
C GLU A 143 -56.38 19.31 19.36
N ALA A 144 -57.00 18.47 20.21
CA ALA A 144 -57.26 18.55 21.65
C ALA A 144 -57.44 17.13 22.25
N ARG A 145 -57.12 16.94 23.54
CA ARG A 145 -57.28 15.64 24.25
C ARG A 145 -58.39 15.72 25.32
N PRO A 146 -59.49 14.94 25.21
CA PRO A 146 -60.42 14.74 26.31
C PRO A 146 -59.90 13.69 27.32
N LYS A 147 -60.40 13.80 28.57
CA LYS A 147 -59.89 13.13 29.77
C LYS A 147 -60.51 11.75 30.02
N ILE A 148 -59.74 10.83 30.61
CA ILE A 148 -60.27 9.81 31.55
C ILE A 148 -59.48 9.94 32.86
N LYS A 149 -60.13 9.61 33.98
CA LYS A 149 -59.92 10.20 35.31
C LYS A 149 -58.86 9.50 36.19
N GLU A 150 -58.23 10.28 37.07
CA GLU A 150 -57.64 9.86 38.35
C GLU A 150 -58.77 9.39 39.31
N SER A 151 -58.58 8.84 40.52
CA SER A 151 -57.57 8.97 41.61
C SER A 151 -57.88 7.84 42.65
N PRO A 152 -57.26 7.70 43.86
CA PRO A 152 -56.40 8.65 44.57
C PRO A 152 -55.07 8.11 45.14
N ALA A 153 -54.18 9.06 45.45
CA ALA A 153 -52.93 8.84 46.20
C ALA A 153 -53.08 9.27 47.68
N GLN A 154 -52.20 8.77 48.56
CA GLN A 154 -51.96 9.42 49.85
C GLN A 154 -50.47 9.45 50.27
N LYS A 155 -49.85 10.59 49.96
CA LYS A 155 -48.81 11.34 50.69
C LYS A 155 -47.74 10.57 51.52
N ARG A 156 -46.47 10.87 51.22
CA ARG A 156 -45.47 11.18 52.26
C ARG A 156 -44.47 12.23 51.77
N ASN A 157 -44.05 13.11 52.67
CA ASN A 157 -43.31 14.35 52.37
C ASN A 157 -41.82 14.09 52.14
N ALA A 158 -41.23 14.72 51.13
CA ALA A 158 -39.78 14.77 50.94
C ALA A 158 -39.20 16.12 51.41
N LYS A 159 -38.14 16.08 52.23
CA LYS A 159 -37.20 17.18 52.42
C LYS A 159 -35.98 16.94 51.51
N PRO A 160 -35.28 17.98 51.04
CA PRO A 160 -34.12 17.80 50.17
C PRO A 160 -32.90 17.33 50.96
N VAL A 161 -32.14 16.36 50.42
CA VAL A 161 -30.81 16.00 50.92
C VAL A 161 -29.84 16.03 49.74
N TYR A 162 -29.03 17.09 49.71
CA TYR A 162 -27.76 17.07 49.00
C TYR A 162 -26.78 16.25 49.83
N ILE A 163 -26.25 15.15 49.30
CA ILE A 163 -24.95 14.51 49.59
C ILE A 163 -24.84 13.31 48.63
N VAL A 164 -23.84 13.35 47.74
CA VAL A 164 -23.07 12.23 47.14
C VAL A 164 -22.04 12.85 46.17
N ALA A 165 -22.44 13.89 45.40
CA ALA A 165 -21.56 14.60 44.45
C ALA A 165 -20.33 15.29 45.09
N GLY A 166 -20.31 15.51 46.40
CA GLY A 166 -19.19 16.16 47.10
C GLY A 166 -18.00 15.25 47.42
N ILE A 167 -18.17 13.92 47.45
CA ILE A 167 -17.10 13.00 47.90
C ILE A 167 -16.08 12.74 46.77
N VAL A 168 -16.53 12.68 45.51
CA VAL A 168 -15.66 12.43 44.35
C VAL A 168 -14.75 13.63 44.05
N VAL A 169 -15.23 14.86 44.24
CA VAL A 169 -14.44 16.07 44.01
C VAL A 169 -13.37 16.28 45.10
N LEU A 170 -13.68 15.95 46.36
CA LEU A 170 -12.70 16.03 47.47
C LEU A 170 -11.56 15.01 47.35
N ALA A 171 -11.83 13.80 46.85
CA ALA A 171 -10.80 12.78 46.63
C ALA A 171 -9.78 13.19 45.55
N LEU A 172 -10.23 13.81 44.45
CA LEU A 172 -9.37 14.26 43.36
C LEU A 172 -8.48 15.46 43.76
N VAL A 173 -8.98 16.35 44.62
CA VAL A 173 -8.17 17.46 45.16
C VAL A 173 -7.13 16.97 46.19
N ALA A 174 -7.48 15.98 47.03
CA ALA A 174 -6.54 15.41 48.00
C ALA A 174 -5.36 14.70 47.33
N PHE A 175 -5.60 13.95 46.25
CA PHE A 175 -4.53 13.25 45.52
C PHE A 175 -3.59 14.22 44.78
N GLY A 176 -4.13 15.30 44.20
CA GLY A 176 -3.34 16.34 43.52
C GLY A 176 -2.43 17.13 44.47
N VAL A 177 -2.85 17.35 45.73
CA VAL A 177 -2.03 18.06 46.73
C VAL A 177 -0.92 17.17 47.30
N MET A 178 -1.11 15.85 47.34
CA MET A 178 -0.08 14.91 47.84
C MET A 178 1.10 14.72 46.87
N TYR A 179 0.89 14.91 45.56
CA TYR A 179 1.95 14.74 44.54
C TYR A 179 2.80 16.00 44.30
N LEU A 180 2.33 17.20 44.68
CA LEU A 180 3.12 18.45 44.60
C LEU A 180 3.81 18.86 45.91
N GLY A 181 3.57 18.18 47.03
CA GLY A 181 4.13 18.51 48.34
C GLY A 181 5.43 17.78 48.73
N GLY A 182 5.92 16.86 47.90
CA GLY A 182 6.97 15.88 48.25
C GLY A 182 8.42 16.37 48.16
N ILE A 183 8.69 17.61 47.74
CA ILE A 183 10.04 18.17 47.61
C ILE A 183 10.12 19.50 48.37
N PHE A 184 11.18 19.68 49.17
CA PHE A 184 11.52 20.80 50.07
C PHE A 184 10.97 20.80 51.51
N LYS A 185 11.73 20.15 52.42
CA LYS A 185 12.32 20.84 53.60
C LYS A 185 13.43 20.01 54.27
N GLY A 186 14.61 20.62 54.47
CA GLY A 186 15.64 20.15 55.42
C GLY A 186 15.34 20.62 56.86
N ASP A 187 16.21 20.47 57.85
CA ASP A 187 17.67 20.17 57.82
C ASP A 187 18.16 19.66 59.20
N THR A 188 19.47 19.39 59.33
CA THR A 188 20.34 19.31 60.53
C THR A 188 20.77 17.95 61.14
N GLY A 189 22.06 17.63 60.93
CA GLY A 189 22.98 17.17 61.99
C GLY A 189 23.61 15.76 61.85
N GLY A 190 24.90 15.65 61.49
CA GLY A 190 25.63 14.35 61.61
C GLY A 190 26.88 14.09 60.74
N GLU A 191 27.86 14.99 60.79
CA GLU A 191 29.30 14.85 60.45
C GLU A 191 29.90 13.47 60.00
N LEU A 192 30.52 13.38 58.81
CA LEU A 192 32.00 13.21 58.59
C LEU A 192 32.43 12.72 57.16
N ILE A 193 33.57 13.25 56.69
CA ILE A 193 34.56 12.78 55.67
C ILE A 193 34.19 12.39 54.21
N GLY A 194 34.20 13.39 53.31
CA GLY A 194 35.30 13.58 52.33
C GLY A 194 35.42 12.76 51.03
N ASN A 195 35.05 13.35 49.87
CA ASN A 195 35.99 13.76 48.79
C ASN A 195 35.28 14.23 47.50
N SER A 196 35.92 15.16 46.78
CA SER A 196 35.37 15.86 45.58
C SER A 196 35.59 15.11 44.25
N PRO A 197 34.77 15.38 43.22
CA PRO A 197 35.14 15.20 41.82
C PRO A 197 35.50 16.55 41.14
N SER A 198 36.51 16.53 40.26
CA SER A 198 36.93 17.70 39.47
C SER A 198 36.24 17.79 38.11
N ALA A 199 36.07 19.02 37.61
CA ALA A 199 35.86 19.34 36.19
C ALA A 199 37.18 19.06 35.38
N ILE A 200 37.34 19.22 34.06
CA ILE A 200 36.77 20.16 33.08
C ILE A 200 36.68 19.49 31.64
N PRO A 201 36.81 20.14 30.45
CA PRO A 201 35.77 20.20 29.40
C PRO A 201 36.06 19.40 28.11
N GLY A 202 35.22 19.59 27.08
CA GLY A 202 35.47 19.12 25.70
C GLY A 202 36.12 20.16 24.77
N GLY A 203 36.14 19.81 23.47
CA GLY A 203 36.56 20.66 22.35
C GLY A 203 37.76 20.11 21.56
N GLY A 204 37.63 19.95 20.24
CA GLY A 204 38.76 19.66 19.36
C GLY A 204 38.47 18.70 18.20
N THR A 205 38.18 19.26 17.02
CA THR A 205 38.23 18.53 15.74
C THR A 205 39.67 18.25 15.35
N GLN A 206 40.02 17.03 14.90
CA GLN A 206 40.96 16.84 13.78
C GLN A 206 41.02 15.42 13.21
N THR A 207 41.35 15.37 11.93
CA THR A 207 41.47 14.21 11.04
C THR A 207 42.69 13.34 11.35
N ILE A 208 42.55 12.01 11.29
CA ILE A 208 43.63 11.09 10.85
C ILE A 208 43.05 9.77 10.32
N SER A 209 43.52 9.36 9.14
CA SER A 209 43.27 8.03 8.56
C SER A 209 44.28 7.00 9.06
N PRO A 210 43.99 5.69 8.98
CA PRO A 210 44.99 4.64 8.89
C PRO A 210 45.04 4.03 7.47
N THR A 211 46.26 3.80 6.97
CA THR A 211 46.54 3.16 5.66
C THR A 211 47.23 1.82 5.87
N MET A 212 46.74 0.78 5.18
CA MET A 212 47.40 -0.50 4.81
C MET A 212 46.58 -1.08 3.64
N THR A 213 47.07 -1.78 2.61
CA THR A 213 48.42 -2.18 2.15
C THR A 213 48.30 -2.62 0.67
N GLY A 214 49.34 -2.47 -0.16
CA GLY A 214 49.39 -3.09 -1.49
C GLY A 214 50.66 -2.79 -2.31
N ALA A 215 51.44 -3.83 -2.64
CA ALA A 215 52.46 -3.79 -3.70
C ALA A 215 51.75 -3.84 -5.08
N GLY A 216 52.19 -3.23 -6.19
CA GLY A 216 53.54 -3.12 -6.80
C GLY A 216 53.64 -4.13 -7.98
N PRO A 217 54.44 -3.94 -9.07
CA PRO A 217 55.21 -2.78 -9.60
C PRO A 217 54.48 -2.11 -10.82
N GLY A 218 55.03 -1.23 -11.68
CA GLY A 218 56.26 -0.41 -11.66
C GLY A 218 56.95 -0.24 -13.05
N GLY A 219 57.09 1.00 -13.56
CA GLY A 219 57.77 1.40 -14.82
C GLY A 219 56.82 1.85 -15.95
N SER A 220 57.09 2.86 -16.80
CA SER A 220 58.29 3.73 -16.92
C SER A 220 58.02 5.04 -17.74
N ALA A 221 58.83 6.08 -17.48
CA ALA A 221 59.16 7.26 -18.34
C ALA A 221 58.17 8.43 -18.63
N LEU A 222 58.76 9.61 -18.88
CA LEU A 222 58.22 10.99 -19.00
C LEU A 222 58.33 11.53 -20.48
N PRO A 223 58.18 12.85 -20.80
CA PRO A 223 57.06 13.80 -20.64
C PRO A 223 56.76 14.66 -21.92
N GLY A 224 55.72 15.53 -21.87
CA GLY A 224 55.55 16.66 -22.81
C GLY A 224 54.22 17.40 -22.60
N GLN A 225 54.16 18.43 -21.74
CA GLN A 225 54.27 19.87 -22.05
C GLN A 225 53.05 20.52 -22.75
N THR A 226 52.36 21.41 -22.01
CA THR A 226 51.87 22.77 -22.36
C THR A 226 51.08 23.04 -23.66
N ALA A 227 50.14 23.98 -23.74
CA ALA A 227 49.34 24.74 -22.77
C ALA A 227 48.29 25.55 -23.58
N SER A 228 47.11 25.81 -23.03
CA SER A 228 46.13 26.74 -23.62
C SER A 228 46.60 28.20 -23.52
N PRO A 229 45.99 29.14 -24.28
CA PRO A 229 45.02 30.02 -23.60
C PRO A 229 43.77 30.42 -24.41
N LEU A 230 42.77 30.93 -23.67
CA LEU A 230 41.59 31.67 -24.15
C LEU A 230 41.96 32.97 -24.90
N SER A 231 41.09 33.47 -25.79
CA SER A 231 40.29 34.71 -25.55
C SER A 231 39.49 35.26 -26.76
N THR A 232 38.24 35.67 -26.47
CA THR A 232 37.48 36.86 -26.96
C THR A 232 37.35 37.25 -28.45
N SER A 233 36.10 37.21 -28.95
CA SER A 233 35.30 38.32 -29.54
C SER A 233 35.99 39.47 -30.32
N THR A 234 35.61 39.67 -31.59
CA THR A 234 34.94 40.92 -32.10
C THR A 234 34.43 40.77 -33.55
N SER A 235 33.43 41.56 -33.93
CA SER A 235 32.90 41.68 -35.32
C SER A 235 33.45 42.93 -36.03
N PRO A 236 33.31 43.02 -37.37
CA PRO A 236 33.00 44.32 -37.99
C PRO A 236 31.85 44.31 -39.02
N ILE A 237 31.58 45.51 -39.57
CA ILE A 237 30.30 46.01 -40.11
C ILE A 237 30.43 46.38 -41.62
N THR A 238 29.44 45.98 -42.45
CA THR A 238 28.96 46.51 -43.78
C THR A 238 29.99 46.89 -44.90
N SER A 239 29.69 47.21 -46.18
CA SER A 239 28.47 47.59 -46.95
C SER A 239 28.71 47.52 -48.49
N THR A 240 27.66 47.22 -49.29
CA THR A 240 27.40 47.65 -50.71
C THR A 240 28.40 47.24 -51.84
N THR A 241 28.07 47.03 -53.14
CA THR A 241 27.00 47.51 -54.07
C THR A 241 26.51 46.43 -55.09
N SER A 242 25.52 46.76 -55.95
CA SER A 242 24.84 45.94 -57.00
C SER A 242 25.24 46.45 -58.43
N PRO A 243 24.63 46.07 -59.61
CA PRO A 243 23.62 45.04 -59.98
C PRO A 243 23.87 44.29 -61.32
N ALA A 244 23.01 43.32 -61.73
CA ALA A 244 22.52 43.14 -63.13
C ALA A 244 21.44 42.03 -63.30
N THR A 245 20.44 42.32 -64.12
CA THR A 245 19.18 41.59 -64.43
C THR A 245 19.29 40.28 -65.24
N GLN A 246 18.42 39.30 -64.94
CA GLN A 246 17.49 38.66 -65.91
C GLN A 246 16.41 37.76 -65.24
N GLN A 247 15.20 37.72 -65.83
CA GLN A 247 13.99 36.93 -65.47
C GLN A 247 13.54 36.24 -66.78
N PRO A 248 13.08 34.95 -66.85
CA PRO A 248 11.94 34.37 -66.12
C PRO A 248 12.12 32.92 -65.63
N THR A 249 11.29 32.35 -64.74
CA THR A 249 9.99 31.67 -65.02
C THR A 249 9.53 31.03 -63.69
N PRO A 250 8.22 30.89 -63.35
CA PRO A 250 7.84 30.42 -62.01
C PRO A 250 8.12 28.93 -61.80
N THR A 251 9.12 28.63 -60.97
CA THR A 251 9.24 27.32 -60.32
C THR A 251 8.39 27.34 -59.06
N ILE A 252 7.49 26.36 -58.89
CA ILE A 252 6.84 26.12 -57.60
C ILE A 252 7.89 25.51 -56.67
N THR A 253 8.65 26.38 -56.00
CA THR A 253 9.54 25.97 -54.93
C THR A 253 8.68 25.52 -53.76
N THR A 254 8.70 24.22 -53.46
CA THR A 254 8.14 23.66 -52.23
C THR A 254 8.75 24.42 -51.06
N ALA A 255 7.97 25.29 -50.42
CA ALA A 255 8.46 26.08 -49.31
C ALA A 255 8.76 25.13 -48.15
N THR A 256 10.05 24.90 -47.88
CA THR A 256 10.50 24.21 -46.67
C THR A 256 10.04 25.05 -45.49
N SER A 257 8.89 24.73 -44.91
CA SER A 257 8.30 25.52 -43.85
C SER A 257 9.23 25.48 -42.65
N VAL A 258 9.91 26.60 -42.37
CA VAL A 258 10.67 26.77 -41.14
C VAL A 258 9.63 26.86 -40.02
N ILE A 259 9.33 25.71 -39.42
CA ILE A 259 8.47 25.64 -38.25
C ILE A 259 9.20 26.38 -37.12
N ASN A 260 8.67 27.53 -36.72
CA ASN A 260 9.16 28.25 -35.55
C ASN A 260 8.83 27.43 -34.31
N THR A 261 9.84 26.77 -33.75
CA THR A 261 9.68 25.87 -32.60
C THR A 261 9.77 26.60 -31.27
N SER A 262 8.79 26.38 -30.40
CA SER A 262 8.73 26.80 -29.00
C SER A 262 9.89 26.26 -28.15
N GLY A 263 10.45 25.08 -28.49
CA GLY A 263 11.64 24.56 -27.83
C GLY A 263 12.03 23.12 -28.22
N GLN A 264 13.21 22.70 -27.79
CA GLN A 264 13.63 21.30 -27.82
C GLN A 264 13.09 20.57 -26.57
N LEU A 265 12.63 19.34 -26.75
CA LEU A 265 12.20 18.47 -25.66
C LEU A 265 13.37 17.66 -25.10
N THR A 266 13.35 17.50 -23.78
CA THR A 266 14.26 16.61 -23.05
C THR A 266 13.49 15.38 -22.62
N SER A 267 14.05 14.19 -22.85
CA SER A 267 13.44 12.92 -22.42
C SER A 267 13.30 12.87 -20.90
N GLY A 268 12.11 12.52 -20.42
CA GLY A 268 11.77 12.42 -19.01
C GLY A 268 11.31 13.73 -18.36
N ALA A 269 11.10 14.79 -19.14
CA ALA A 269 10.74 16.12 -18.63
C ALA A 269 9.31 16.53 -19.02
N SER A 270 8.69 17.31 -18.13
CA SER A 270 7.43 18.03 -18.33
C SER A 270 7.71 19.49 -18.70
N THR A 271 7.12 19.97 -19.79
CA THR A 271 7.20 21.36 -20.25
C THR A 271 5.85 22.02 -20.05
N LYS A 272 5.81 23.13 -19.30
CA LYS A 272 4.59 23.93 -19.13
C LYS A 272 4.49 24.97 -20.25
N GLY A 273 3.27 25.24 -20.71
CA GLY A 273 3.00 26.29 -21.69
C GLY A 273 1.60 26.86 -21.55
N VAL A 274 1.34 27.89 -22.35
CA VAL A 274 0.05 28.59 -22.42
C VAL A 274 -0.30 28.77 -23.89
N LEU A 275 -1.49 28.32 -24.31
CA LEU A 275 -2.04 28.60 -25.63
C LEU A 275 -3.03 29.77 -25.55
N LYS A 276 -2.89 30.75 -26.43
CA LYS A 276 -3.98 31.67 -26.75
C LYS A 276 -4.97 31.00 -27.71
N LYS A 277 -6.18 31.54 -27.79
CA LYS A 277 -7.17 31.14 -28.79
C LYS A 277 -6.57 31.20 -30.21
N GLY A 278 -6.68 30.10 -30.95
CA GLY A 278 -6.14 29.91 -32.30
C GLY A 278 -4.62 29.66 -32.37
N GLU A 279 -3.93 29.62 -31.23
CA GLU A 279 -2.48 29.43 -31.19
C GLU A 279 -2.09 27.96 -31.47
N THR A 280 -0.91 27.77 -32.04
CA THR A 280 -0.28 26.47 -32.20
C THR A 280 1.17 26.59 -31.76
N GLN A 281 1.59 25.72 -30.84
CA GLN A 281 2.96 25.67 -30.36
C GLN A 281 3.64 24.38 -30.85
N TRP A 282 4.95 24.45 -31.05
CA TRP A 282 5.71 23.46 -31.80
C TRP A 282 6.97 23.07 -31.06
N TYR A 283 7.07 21.82 -30.64
CA TYR A 283 8.22 21.29 -29.91
C TYR A 283 8.97 20.29 -30.77
N TYR A 284 10.27 20.08 -30.54
CA TYR A 284 11.03 19.11 -31.34
C TYR A 284 11.95 18.23 -30.51
N PHE A 285 12.27 17.07 -31.08
CA PHE A 285 13.31 16.16 -30.56
C PHE A 285 14.01 15.48 -31.74
N SER A 286 15.18 14.91 -31.49
CA SER A 286 15.88 14.05 -32.45
C SER A 286 15.81 12.60 -31.98
N ALA A 287 15.47 11.69 -32.89
CA ALA A 287 15.37 10.26 -32.61
C ALA A 287 15.85 9.46 -33.82
N ASP A 288 16.28 8.23 -33.57
CA ASP A 288 16.67 7.29 -34.61
C ASP A 288 15.51 6.36 -35.00
N GLU A 289 15.56 5.78 -36.20
CA GLU A 289 14.62 4.74 -36.60
C GLU A 289 14.68 3.54 -35.63
N GLY A 290 13.52 3.14 -35.13
CA GLY A 290 13.37 2.14 -34.08
C GLY A 290 13.24 2.70 -32.66
N ASP A 291 13.58 3.97 -32.38
CA ASP A 291 13.36 4.58 -31.06
C ASP A 291 11.86 4.58 -30.72
N ALA A 292 11.47 3.98 -29.59
CA ALA A 292 10.13 4.11 -29.05
C ALA A 292 9.99 5.43 -28.27
N THR A 293 8.92 6.17 -28.54
CA THR A 293 8.65 7.48 -27.93
C THR A 293 7.26 7.52 -27.29
N PHE A 294 7.14 8.32 -26.24
CA PHE A 294 5.89 8.57 -25.54
C PHE A 294 5.75 10.08 -25.28
N ALA A 295 4.60 10.65 -25.64
CA ALA A 295 4.24 12.03 -25.35
C ALA A 295 2.86 12.08 -24.69
N VAL A 296 2.71 12.96 -23.71
CA VAL A 296 1.45 13.23 -23.01
C VAL A 296 1.22 14.74 -23.03
N LEU A 297 0.09 15.19 -23.55
CA LEU A 297 -0.38 16.56 -23.43
C LEU A 297 -1.61 16.55 -22.53
N SER A 298 -1.58 17.36 -21.47
CA SER A 298 -2.69 17.48 -20.52
C SER A 298 -3.02 18.96 -20.30
N GLU A 299 -4.24 19.23 -19.87
CA GLU A 299 -4.57 20.50 -19.19
C GLU A 299 -3.61 20.76 -18.02
N GLY A 300 -3.16 22.00 -17.87
CA GLY A 300 -2.19 22.43 -16.85
C GLY A 300 -2.80 23.08 -15.61
N ASP A 301 -4.10 23.37 -15.65
CA ASP A 301 -4.92 23.96 -14.59
C ASP A 301 -6.23 23.13 -14.48
N SER A 302 -6.94 23.19 -13.35
CA SER A 302 -8.18 22.42 -13.15
C SER A 302 -9.48 23.09 -13.65
N ASP A 303 -9.39 24.29 -14.22
CA ASP A 303 -10.53 25.17 -14.56
C ASP A 303 -10.51 25.67 -16.03
N THR A 304 -9.71 25.05 -16.91
CA THR A 304 -9.59 25.47 -18.33
C THR A 304 -10.37 24.55 -19.26
N ALA A 305 -11.25 25.08 -20.10
CA ALA A 305 -11.96 24.30 -21.14
C ALA A 305 -11.07 23.95 -22.36
N MET A 306 -9.77 23.75 -22.16
CA MET A 306 -8.80 23.43 -23.21
C MET A 306 -8.82 21.92 -23.46
N GLU A 307 -9.07 21.50 -24.69
CA GLU A 307 -9.05 20.07 -25.06
C GLU A 307 -7.69 19.72 -25.69
N PRO A 308 -6.80 18.96 -25.03
CA PRO A 308 -5.47 18.62 -25.54
C PRO A 308 -5.45 17.99 -26.93
N LEU A 309 -5.04 18.75 -27.96
CA LEU A 309 -4.82 18.27 -29.32
C LEU A 309 -3.31 18.17 -29.59
N LEU A 310 -2.82 16.94 -29.66
CA LEU A 310 -1.40 16.64 -29.87
C LEU A 310 -1.21 15.82 -31.14
N GLU A 311 -0.22 16.20 -31.95
CA GLU A 311 0.19 15.47 -33.14
C GLU A 311 1.71 15.32 -33.19
N LEU A 312 2.17 14.12 -33.58
CA LEU A 312 3.57 13.81 -33.85
C LEU A 312 3.81 13.84 -35.35
N LEU A 313 4.83 14.60 -35.78
CA LEU A 313 5.21 14.79 -37.17
C LEU A 313 6.61 14.24 -37.45
N GLY A 314 6.79 13.72 -38.66
CA GLY A 314 8.06 13.24 -39.19
C GLY A 314 9.03 14.37 -39.57
N PRO A 315 10.30 14.05 -39.89
CA PRO A 315 11.28 15.04 -40.34
C PRO A 315 10.97 15.64 -41.72
N ASP A 316 9.99 15.06 -42.43
CA ASP A 316 9.40 15.57 -43.66
C ASP A 316 8.14 16.42 -43.45
N GLY A 317 7.70 16.62 -42.20
CA GLY A 317 6.51 17.38 -41.85
C GLY A 317 5.19 16.62 -41.97
N ASN A 318 5.19 15.33 -42.30
CA ASN A 318 3.98 14.51 -42.34
C ASN A 318 3.53 14.10 -40.93
N VAL A 319 2.21 14.07 -40.66
CA VAL A 319 1.66 13.59 -39.38
C VAL A 319 1.76 12.05 -39.31
N ILE A 320 2.46 11.54 -38.29
CA ILE A 320 2.66 10.10 -38.00
C ILE A 320 1.57 9.57 -37.05
N ALA A 321 1.13 10.41 -36.12
CA ALA A 321 0.12 10.10 -35.12
C ALA A 321 -0.47 11.38 -34.57
N GLY A 322 -1.69 11.33 -34.06
CA GLY A 322 -2.28 12.43 -33.33
C GLY A 322 -3.77 12.25 -33.10
N GLY A 323 -4.32 13.16 -32.30
CA GLY A 323 -5.70 13.16 -31.87
C GLY A 323 -5.87 14.11 -30.68
N TRP A 324 -7.05 14.06 -30.09
CA TRP A 324 -7.40 14.87 -28.94
C TRP A 324 -8.06 14.02 -27.86
N GLY A 325 -8.14 14.57 -26.65
CA GLY A 325 -8.92 14.04 -25.53
C GLY A 325 -9.40 15.21 -24.68
N ASP A 326 -10.28 14.93 -23.72
CA ASP A 326 -10.93 15.98 -22.92
C ASP A 326 -9.90 16.66 -22.01
N VAL A 327 -9.32 15.93 -21.05
CA VAL A 327 -8.34 16.45 -20.07
C VAL A 327 -6.90 16.08 -20.42
N THR A 328 -6.70 15.01 -21.22
CA THR A 328 -5.38 14.49 -21.57
C THR A 328 -5.45 13.71 -22.89
N TYR A 329 -4.46 13.90 -23.75
CA TYR A 329 -4.18 13.02 -24.87
C TYR A 329 -2.73 12.51 -24.85
N ALA A 330 -2.52 11.29 -25.32
CA ALA A 330 -1.22 10.63 -25.31
C ALA A 330 -0.91 9.95 -26.65
N ILE A 331 0.34 10.07 -27.08
CA ILE A 331 0.88 9.37 -28.25
C ILE A 331 2.00 8.45 -27.77
N SER A 332 1.89 7.15 -28.08
CA SER A 332 3.04 6.26 -28.09
C SER A 332 3.31 5.76 -29.50
N ARG A 333 4.56 5.86 -29.94
CA ARG A 333 4.96 5.41 -31.29
C ARG A 333 6.46 5.10 -31.37
N ALA A 334 6.79 4.01 -32.06
CA ALA A 334 8.12 3.77 -32.60
C ALA A 334 8.39 4.72 -33.79
N ILE A 335 9.58 5.29 -33.83
CA ILE A 335 10.03 6.17 -34.91
C ILE A 335 10.41 5.35 -36.14
N THR A 336 9.88 5.73 -37.31
CA THR A 336 10.07 4.99 -38.57
C THR A 336 11.03 5.69 -39.55
N LYS A 337 11.72 6.74 -39.11
CA LYS A 337 12.64 7.54 -39.94
C LYS A 337 13.52 8.42 -39.05
N THR A 338 14.82 8.15 -38.99
CA THR A 338 15.78 8.98 -38.25
C THR A 338 15.67 10.46 -38.61
N GLY A 339 15.67 11.33 -37.60
CA GLY A 339 15.80 12.77 -37.80
C GLY A 339 15.15 13.63 -36.72
N LYS A 340 14.93 14.91 -37.05
CA LYS A 340 14.26 15.89 -36.21
C LYS A 340 12.74 15.73 -36.33
N HIS A 341 12.11 15.19 -35.30
CA HIS A 341 10.66 15.09 -35.16
C HIS A 341 10.07 16.34 -34.51
N THR A 342 8.79 16.57 -34.75
CA THR A 342 8.07 17.72 -34.17
C THR A 342 6.79 17.24 -33.48
N LEU A 343 6.52 17.73 -32.27
CA LEU A 343 5.20 17.66 -31.63
C LEU A 343 4.47 18.98 -31.86
N ARG A 344 3.28 18.92 -32.45
CA ARG A 344 2.36 20.04 -32.61
C ARG A 344 1.35 20.03 -31.47
N VAL A 345 1.36 21.08 -30.66
CA VAL A 345 0.47 21.29 -29.52
C VAL A 345 -0.58 22.32 -29.89
N ARG A 346 -1.85 21.95 -29.75
CA ARG A 346 -3.03 22.76 -30.01
C ARG A 346 -4.10 22.46 -28.95
N ASP A 347 -5.15 23.25 -29.02
CA ASP A 347 -6.40 23.08 -28.29
C ASP A 347 -7.51 22.81 -29.31
N ASN A 348 -8.26 21.71 -29.13
CA ASN A 348 -9.34 21.29 -30.03
C ASN A 348 -10.59 22.17 -29.89
N ALA A 349 -10.95 22.55 -28.65
CA ALA A 349 -12.07 23.44 -28.34
C ALA A 349 -11.81 24.90 -28.77
N ASN A 350 -10.54 25.26 -28.97
CA ASN A 350 -10.11 26.58 -29.43
C ASN A 350 -10.57 27.70 -28.47
N THR A 351 -10.39 27.47 -27.17
CA THR A 351 -10.54 28.43 -26.08
C THR A 351 -9.20 29.09 -25.72
N GLY A 352 -8.09 28.37 -25.89
CA GLY A 352 -6.83 28.61 -25.20
C GLY A 352 -6.84 28.03 -23.78
N GLY A 353 -5.67 27.98 -23.14
CA GLY A 353 -5.50 27.45 -21.79
C GLY A 353 -4.04 27.16 -21.43
N ASN A 354 -3.80 26.86 -20.16
CA ASN A 354 -2.52 26.35 -19.68
C ASN A 354 -2.43 24.84 -19.95
N TYR A 355 -1.25 24.35 -20.29
CA TYR A 355 -1.03 22.93 -20.59
C TYR A 355 0.31 22.44 -20.05
N VAL A 356 0.40 21.12 -19.89
CA VAL A 356 1.67 20.41 -19.61
C VAL A 356 1.91 19.37 -20.71
N LEU A 357 3.04 19.50 -21.40
CA LEU A 357 3.55 18.55 -22.38
C LEU A 357 4.71 17.76 -21.76
N SER A 358 4.51 16.48 -21.52
CA SER A 358 5.51 15.56 -20.97
C SER A 358 6.00 14.59 -22.05
N PHE A 359 7.32 14.41 -22.16
CA PHE A 359 7.93 13.65 -23.25
C PHE A 359 9.00 12.66 -22.76
N MET A 360 9.03 11.46 -23.36
CA MET A 360 9.98 10.40 -23.05
C MET A 360 10.41 9.65 -24.32
N GLN A 361 11.72 9.51 -24.53
CA GLN A 361 12.32 8.53 -25.42
C GLN A 361 12.65 7.29 -24.58
N LEU A 362 11.98 6.17 -24.84
CA LEU A 362 11.99 4.99 -23.96
C LEU A 362 13.33 4.22 -24.00
N SER A 363 14.18 4.51 -24.98
CA SER A 363 15.58 4.07 -25.03
C SER A 363 16.50 4.78 -24.01
N LYS A 364 16.08 5.91 -23.42
CA LYS A 364 16.89 6.69 -22.47
C LYS A 364 16.60 6.29 -21.02
N SER A 365 17.64 6.27 -20.18
CA SER A 365 17.48 6.11 -18.73
C SER A 365 17.08 7.43 -18.07
N VAL A 366 15.97 7.43 -17.34
CA VAL A 366 15.48 8.54 -16.51
C VAL A 366 15.07 7.96 -15.15
N ASN A 367 15.49 8.60 -14.05
CA ASN A 367 15.24 8.18 -12.66
C ASN A 367 15.33 6.64 -12.49
N PRO A 368 16.51 6.04 -12.65
CA PRO A 368 16.67 4.59 -12.64
C PRO A 368 16.24 4.00 -11.29
N LEU A 369 15.42 2.95 -11.32
CA LEU A 369 14.89 2.30 -10.12
C LEU A 369 15.86 1.27 -9.55
N THR A 370 16.02 1.29 -8.24
CA THR A 370 16.69 0.26 -7.47
C THR A 370 15.66 -0.72 -6.93
N SER A 371 15.87 -2.02 -7.14
CA SER A 371 14.99 -3.07 -6.62
C SER A 371 14.95 -3.08 -5.08
N GLY A 372 13.78 -3.31 -4.50
CA GLY A 372 13.57 -3.42 -3.06
C GLY A 372 13.55 -2.08 -2.32
N VAL A 373 13.40 -0.96 -3.04
CA VAL A 373 13.37 0.38 -2.48
C VAL A 373 12.01 1.03 -2.75
N SER A 374 11.43 1.62 -1.70
CA SER A 374 10.33 2.57 -1.79
C SER A 374 10.89 3.99 -1.87
N LEU A 375 10.36 4.81 -2.77
CA LEU A 375 10.72 6.22 -2.91
C LEU A 375 9.51 7.12 -2.78
N LEU A 376 9.73 8.32 -2.24
CA LEU A 376 8.74 9.39 -2.24
C LEU A 376 8.91 10.23 -3.51
N GLY A 377 7.79 10.63 -4.11
CA GLY A 377 7.76 11.50 -5.28
C GLY A 377 6.59 12.47 -5.23
N GLN A 378 6.56 13.40 -6.19
CA GLN A 378 5.54 14.43 -6.28
C GLN A 378 5.27 14.81 -7.74
N LEU A 379 4.00 14.82 -8.13
CA LEU A 379 3.49 15.45 -9.34
C LEU A 379 3.18 16.90 -9.01
N LYS A 380 3.93 17.84 -9.58
CA LYS A 380 4.01 19.23 -9.07
C LYS A 380 2.87 20.13 -9.49
N VAL A 381 2.11 19.74 -10.51
CA VAL A 381 0.96 20.44 -11.07
C VAL A 381 0.00 19.45 -11.73
N PRO A 382 -1.26 19.86 -12.01
CA PRO A 382 -2.08 19.24 -13.05
C PRO A 382 -1.26 18.94 -14.31
N GLY A 383 -1.52 17.78 -14.92
CA GLY A 383 -0.86 17.34 -16.15
C GLY A 383 0.57 16.82 -16.03
N ASP A 384 1.21 16.93 -14.87
CA ASP A 384 2.59 16.48 -14.66
C ASP A 384 2.74 14.95 -14.81
N VAL A 385 3.92 14.50 -15.22
CA VAL A 385 4.23 13.08 -15.43
C VAL A 385 5.64 12.78 -14.97
N ASN A 386 5.77 11.93 -13.95
CA ASN A 386 7.08 11.43 -13.53
C ASN A 386 7.38 10.09 -14.22
N TRP A 387 8.62 9.95 -14.68
CA TRP A 387 9.12 8.80 -15.41
C TRP A 387 10.23 8.13 -14.62
N TYR A 388 10.20 6.80 -14.58
CA TYR A 388 11.24 5.98 -13.94
C TYR A 388 11.60 4.82 -14.84
N THR A 389 12.86 4.38 -14.83
CA THR A 389 13.34 3.35 -15.77
C THR A 389 14.06 2.21 -15.08
N PHE A 390 14.02 1.02 -15.69
CA PHE A 390 14.78 -0.14 -15.23
C PHE A 390 15.10 -1.06 -16.41
N ASP A 391 16.18 -1.83 -16.30
CA ASP A 391 16.53 -2.85 -17.28
C ASP A 391 16.08 -4.24 -16.77
N ALA A 392 15.37 -4.99 -17.61
CA ALA A 392 14.86 -6.32 -17.28
C ALA A 392 14.89 -7.25 -18.51
N ASN A 393 14.93 -8.55 -18.28
CA ASN A 393 14.91 -9.59 -19.30
C ASN A 393 13.53 -10.25 -19.41
N THR A 394 13.22 -10.84 -20.57
CA THR A 394 12.08 -11.73 -20.72
C THR A 394 12.10 -12.82 -19.65
N GLY A 395 11.02 -12.93 -18.88
CA GLY A 395 10.87 -13.85 -17.75
C GLY A 395 11.19 -13.24 -16.38
N ASP A 396 11.82 -12.07 -16.28
CA ASP A 396 11.96 -11.37 -14.99
C ASP A 396 10.57 -11.00 -14.44
N ALA A 397 10.28 -11.35 -13.19
CA ALA A 397 9.07 -10.91 -12.51
C ALA A 397 9.28 -9.55 -11.84
N VAL A 398 8.39 -8.60 -12.17
CA VAL A 398 8.39 -7.24 -11.65
C VAL A 398 7.12 -7.00 -10.87
N TYR A 399 7.28 -6.49 -9.65
CA TYR A 399 6.21 -5.94 -8.85
C TYR A 399 6.48 -4.47 -8.56
N THR A 400 5.43 -3.65 -8.66
CA THR A 400 5.50 -2.24 -8.26
C THR A 400 4.15 -1.77 -7.73
N VAL A 401 4.19 -0.88 -6.74
CA VAL A 401 3.02 -0.24 -6.14
C VAL A 401 3.21 1.26 -6.22
N LEU A 402 2.21 1.96 -6.71
CA LEU A 402 2.09 3.40 -6.60
C LEU A 402 0.95 3.70 -5.63
N SER A 403 1.23 4.46 -4.59
CA SER A 403 0.26 4.84 -3.56
C SER A 403 0.25 6.34 -3.33
N GLU A 404 -0.89 6.85 -2.90
CA GLU A 404 -1.06 8.23 -2.44
C GLU A 404 -0.06 8.55 -1.32
N GLY A 405 0.60 9.70 -1.42
CA GLY A 405 1.53 10.17 -0.40
C GLY A 405 0.79 10.93 0.71
N GLN A 406 1.42 11.04 1.87
CA GLN A 406 0.90 11.89 2.95
C GLN A 406 0.96 13.36 2.52
N ASP A 407 -0.19 14.00 2.24
CA ASP A 407 -0.49 15.45 2.35
C ASP A 407 -1.86 15.80 1.69
N ALA A 408 -2.32 17.04 1.87
CA ALA A 408 -3.68 17.52 1.58
C ALA A 408 -4.15 17.49 0.10
N ALA A 409 -3.33 17.05 -0.86
CA ALA A 409 -3.70 16.93 -2.27
C ALA A 409 -3.82 15.46 -2.65
N ALA A 410 -5.00 14.88 -2.39
CA ALA A 410 -5.29 13.48 -2.65
C ALA A 410 -5.14 13.16 -4.14
N MET A 411 -4.16 12.31 -4.45
CA MET A 411 -3.79 11.86 -5.78
C MET A 411 -4.41 10.49 -6.04
N ALA A 412 -5.16 10.34 -7.14
CA ALA A 412 -5.68 9.05 -7.58
C ALA A 412 -4.58 8.33 -8.40
N PRO A 413 -3.90 7.30 -7.86
CA PRO A 413 -2.64 6.86 -8.45
C PRO A 413 -2.83 6.15 -9.80
N LEU A 414 -2.37 6.76 -10.90
CA LEU A 414 -2.39 6.22 -12.27
C LEU A 414 -0.98 5.76 -12.67
N LEU A 415 -0.80 4.45 -12.72
CA LEU A 415 0.48 3.80 -13.02
C LEU A 415 0.42 3.09 -14.37
N THR A 416 1.50 3.16 -15.15
CA THR A 416 1.64 2.39 -16.40
C THR A 416 3.06 1.84 -16.53
N LEU A 417 3.19 0.54 -16.78
CA LEU A 417 4.43 -0.13 -17.17
C LEU A 417 4.49 -0.24 -18.70
N LEU A 418 5.50 0.40 -19.28
CA LEU A 418 5.78 0.42 -20.72
C LEU A 418 6.97 -0.49 -21.05
N GLY A 419 6.84 -1.24 -22.14
CA GLY A 419 7.93 -2.02 -22.73
C GLY A 419 8.93 -1.15 -23.50
N PRO A 420 10.09 -1.71 -23.92
CA PRO A 420 11.09 -1.02 -24.72
C PRO A 420 10.59 -0.60 -26.11
N ASP A 421 9.51 -1.23 -26.58
CA ASP A 421 8.81 -0.98 -27.85
C ASP A 421 7.75 0.13 -27.76
N GLY A 422 7.48 0.65 -26.55
CA GLY A 422 6.44 1.65 -26.29
C GLY A 422 5.05 1.09 -25.99
N ASN A 423 4.84 -0.22 -26.10
CA ASN A 423 3.55 -0.81 -25.76
C ASN A 423 3.38 -0.87 -24.23
N ALA A 424 2.13 -0.66 -23.77
CA ALA A 424 1.81 -0.85 -22.36
C ALA A 424 1.70 -2.35 -22.04
N ILE A 425 2.55 -2.82 -21.11
CA ILE A 425 2.51 -4.20 -20.59
C ILE A 425 1.39 -4.33 -19.55
N ALA A 426 1.22 -3.30 -18.72
CA ALA A 426 0.13 -3.18 -17.76
C ALA A 426 -0.06 -1.71 -17.36
N GLY A 427 -1.26 -1.36 -16.89
CA GLY A 427 -1.53 -0.05 -16.33
C GLY A 427 -2.98 0.09 -15.91
N GLY A 428 -3.24 1.09 -15.07
CA GLY A 428 -4.54 1.39 -14.50
C GLY A 428 -4.40 2.37 -13.35
N TRP A 429 -5.52 2.65 -12.69
CA TRP A 429 -5.58 3.60 -11.58
C TRP A 429 -6.25 2.99 -10.34
N GLY A 430 -6.00 3.61 -9.19
CA GLY A 430 -6.66 3.31 -7.93
C GLY A 430 -7.08 4.57 -7.20
N TYR A 431 -7.80 4.42 -6.08
CA TYR A 431 -8.16 5.56 -5.23
C TYR A 431 -7.01 5.98 -4.29
N VAL A 432 -6.44 5.01 -3.57
CA VAL A 432 -5.32 5.21 -2.62
C VAL A 432 -4.05 4.49 -3.08
N THR A 433 -4.19 3.38 -3.82
CA THR A 433 -3.06 2.58 -4.30
C THR A 433 -3.41 1.80 -5.57
N TYR A 434 -2.42 1.59 -6.44
CA TYR A 434 -2.49 0.70 -7.58
C TYR A 434 -1.19 -0.08 -7.73
N ALA A 435 -1.29 -1.40 -7.92
CA ALA A 435 -0.15 -2.30 -8.05
C ALA A 435 -0.11 -3.02 -9.41
N ILE A 436 1.09 -3.17 -9.95
CA ILE A 436 1.38 -4.02 -11.11
C ILE A 436 2.22 -5.21 -10.64
N ASP A 437 1.76 -6.42 -10.94
CA ASP A 437 2.46 -7.68 -10.72
C ASP A 437 2.52 -8.42 -12.07
N ARG A 438 3.68 -8.41 -12.75
CA ARG A 438 3.83 -8.92 -14.12
C ARG A 438 5.20 -9.52 -14.37
N ALA A 439 5.21 -10.62 -15.12
CA ALA A 439 6.41 -11.09 -15.80
C ALA A 439 6.69 -10.24 -17.05
N ILE A 440 7.95 -9.89 -17.27
CA ILE A 440 8.42 -9.18 -18.45
C ILE A 440 8.42 -10.09 -19.67
N THR A 441 7.91 -9.61 -20.79
CA THR A 441 7.77 -10.38 -22.04
C THR A 441 8.82 -10.03 -23.09
N ILE A 442 9.42 -8.84 -23.02
CA ILE A 442 10.42 -8.33 -23.97
C ILE A 442 11.64 -7.85 -23.17
N SER A 443 12.83 -8.38 -23.42
CA SER A 443 14.06 -7.89 -22.78
C SER A 443 14.40 -6.45 -23.20
N GLY A 444 14.83 -5.62 -22.24
CA GLY A 444 15.34 -4.28 -22.50
C GLY A 444 15.00 -3.26 -21.41
N LYS A 445 15.08 -1.98 -21.77
CA LYS A 445 14.75 -0.86 -20.90
C LYS A 445 13.24 -0.66 -20.83
N HIS A 446 12.71 -0.78 -19.62
CA HIS A 446 11.31 -0.56 -19.30
C HIS A 446 11.13 0.80 -18.62
N THR A 447 9.93 1.35 -18.76
CA THR A 447 9.58 2.65 -18.16
C THR A 447 8.30 2.53 -17.34
N LEU A 448 8.34 2.97 -16.08
CA LEU A 448 7.14 3.29 -15.31
C LEU A 448 6.78 4.75 -15.57
N ARG A 449 5.52 4.98 -15.93
CA ARG A 449 4.90 6.30 -16.05
C ARG A 449 3.96 6.52 -14.88
N ILE A 450 4.21 7.57 -14.10
CA ILE A 450 3.43 7.97 -12.93
C ILE A 450 2.60 9.21 -13.28
N ARG A 451 1.29 9.13 -13.08
CA ARG A 451 0.35 10.25 -13.19
C ARG A 451 -0.69 10.18 -12.08
N ASP A 452 -1.38 11.30 -11.88
CA ASP A 452 -2.66 11.36 -11.19
C ASP A 452 -3.77 11.13 -12.22
N GLU A 453 -4.77 10.31 -11.90
CA GLU A 453 -5.96 10.13 -12.74
C GLU A 453 -6.81 11.41 -12.75
N ALA A 454 -6.97 12.04 -11.58
CA ALA A 454 -7.83 13.20 -11.40
C ALA A 454 -7.23 14.52 -11.94
N ASN A 455 -6.03 14.44 -12.54
CA ASN A 455 -5.25 15.55 -13.12
C ASN A 455 -5.03 16.75 -12.17
N LYS A 456 -4.84 16.53 -10.87
CA LYS A 456 -4.52 17.54 -9.84
C LYS A 456 -3.05 17.53 -9.45
N GLY A 457 -2.40 16.37 -9.56
CA GLY A 457 -1.06 16.12 -9.05
C GLY A 457 -1.09 15.63 -7.60
N GLY A 458 -0.01 15.85 -6.84
CA GLY A 458 0.08 15.44 -5.44
C GLY A 458 1.34 14.62 -5.12
N ASN A 459 1.47 14.25 -3.84
CA ASN A 459 2.57 13.41 -3.35
C ASN A 459 2.23 11.92 -3.59
N TYR A 460 3.25 11.08 -3.79
CA TYR A 460 3.08 9.63 -3.90
C TYR A 460 4.26 8.84 -3.31
N VAL A 461 3.99 7.57 -3.04
CA VAL A 461 4.96 6.53 -2.69
C VAL A 461 5.04 5.56 -3.87
N LEU A 462 6.26 5.29 -4.36
CA LEU A 462 6.50 4.29 -5.41
C LEU A 462 7.43 3.20 -4.85
N SER A 463 6.90 1.99 -4.70
CA SER A 463 7.63 0.79 -4.29
C SER A 463 7.94 -0.04 -5.54
N PHE A 464 9.17 -0.54 -5.69
CA PHE A 464 9.60 -1.30 -6.87
C PHE A 464 10.47 -2.52 -6.51
N MET A 465 10.17 -3.67 -7.11
CA MET A 465 10.94 -4.91 -6.94
C MET A 465 11.04 -5.71 -8.25
N GLN A 466 12.25 -6.08 -8.61
CA GLN A 466 12.56 -7.16 -9.54
C GLN A 466 12.88 -8.42 -8.73
N LEU A 467 12.03 -9.44 -8.79
CA LEU A 467 12.13 -10.62 -7.90
C LEU A 467 13.39 -11.48 -8.18
N SER A 468 14.07 -11.28 -9.31
CA SER A 468 15.36 -11.90 -9.62
C SER A 468 16.56 -11.23 -8.92
N LYS A 469 16.39 -10.06 -8.30
CA LYS A 469 17.45 -9.35 -7.56
C LYS A 469 17.46 -9.75 -6.08
N SER A 470 18.65 -9.80 -5.48
CA SER A 470 18.77 -9.96 -4.03
C SER A 470 18.69 -8.59 -3.35
N VAL A 471 17.79 -8.49 -2.38
CA VAL A 471 17.59 -7.33 -1.50
C VAL A 471 17.43 -7.85 -0.06
N ASN A 472 17.95 -7.10 0.92
CA ASN A 472 17.89 -7.41 2.36
C ASN A 472 17.99 -8.93 2.67
N PRO A 473 19.17 -9.55 2.45
CA PRO A 473 19.31 -11.00 2.55
C PRO A 473 19.06 -11.50 3.98
N LEU A 474 18.24 -12.53 4.12
CA LEU A 474 17.89 -13.13 5.41
C LEU A 474 18.94 -14.12 5.89
N THR A 475 19.21 -14.08 7.20
CA THR A 475 20.01 -15.10 7.90
C THR A 475 19.09 -16.03 8.67
N SER A 476 19.32 -17.34 8.55
CA SER A 476 18.51 -18.36 9.25
C SER A 476 18.69 -18.27 10.77
N GLY A 477 17.60 -18.33 11.52
CA GLY A 477 17.56 -18.27 12.97
C GLY A 477 17.67 -16.85 13.55
N VAL A 478 17.54 -15.82 12.71
CA VAL A 478 17.65 -14.40 13.11
C VAL A 478 16.31 -13.70 12.96
N SER A 479 15.91 -12.96 14.00
CA SER A 479 14.88 -11.94 13.93
C SER A 479 15.48 -10.58 13.56
N LEU A 480 14.80 -9.84 12.69
CA LEU A 480 15.12 -8.46 12.36
C LEU A 480 13.90 -7.56 12.60
N GLN A 481 14.17 -6.31 12.96
CA GLN A 481 13.14 -5.27 13.05
C GLN A 481 13.07 -4.51 11.72
N GLY A 482 11.89 -4.03 11.36
CA GLY A 482 11.68 -3.16 10.20
C GLY A 482 10.46 -2.27 10.40
N GLU A 483 10.22 -1.40 9.42
CA GLU A 483 9.18 -0.37 9.48
C GLU A 483 8.61 -0.11 8.08
N LEU A 484 7.29 -0.11 7.95
CA LEU A 484 6.54 0.36 6.79
C LEU A 484 6.15 1.81 7.08
N LYS A 485 6.83 2.76 6.45
CA LYS A 485 6.87 4.16 6.93
C LYS A 485 5.66 4.99 6.55
N VAL A 486 4.95 4.56 5.52
CA VAL A 486 3.84 5.27 4.89
C VAL A 486 2.85 4.24 4.32
N PRO A 487 1.56 4.61 4.17
CA PRO A 487 0.59 3.82 3.42
C PRO A 487 1.14 3.36 2.06
N GLY A 488 1.01 2.05 1.80
CA GLY A 488 1.49 1.41 0.57
C GLY A 488 3.00 1.22 0.46
N ASP A 489 3.77 1.49 1.52
CA ASP A 489 5.16 1.05 1.63
C ASP A 489 5.23 -0.50 1.61
N VAL A 490 6.31 -1.04 1.05
CA VAL A 490 6.51 -2.49 0.91
C VAL A 490 7.97 -2.82 1.14
N ASN A 491 8.25 -3.60 2.17
CA ASN A 491 9.59 -4.10 2.43
C ASN A 491 9.81 -5.50 1.84
N TRP A 492 11.04 -5.76 1.43
CA TRP A 492 11.42 -6.92 0.64
C TRP A 492 12.64 -7.59 1.25
N TYR A 493 12.63 -8.91 1.31
CA TYR A 493 13.74 -9.70 1.83
C TYR A 493 13.98 -10.91 0.95
N THR A 494 15.23 -11.36 0.83
CA THR A 494 15.57 -12.49 -0.06
C THR A 494 16.40 -13.56 0.65
N PHE A 495 16.27 -14.80 0.19
CA PHE A 495 17.08 -15.92 0.66
C PHE A 495 17.27 -16.93 -0.46
N ASP A 496 18.37 -17.69 -0.43
CA ASP A 496 18.62 -18.78 -1.37
C ASP A 496 18.27 -20.12 -0.71
N ALA A 497 17.46 -20.95 -1.38
CA ALA A 497 17.00 -22.25 -0.89
C ALA A 497 16.96 -23.29 -2.02
N ASN A 498 17.08 -24.56 -1.65
CA ASN A 498 16.99 -25.70 -2.56
C ASN A 498 15.58 -26.29 -2.57
N ALA A 499 15.23 -26.98 -3.65
CA ALA A 499 14.05 -27.84 -3.64
C ALA A 499 14.14 -28.87 -2.49
N ASN A 500 13.03 -29.01 -1.78
CA ASN A 500 12.83 -29.77 -0.53
C ASN A 500 13.46 -29.15 0.74
N ASP A 501 14.08 -27.97 0.71
CA ASP A 501 14.32 -27.21 1.95
C ASP A 501 12.97 -26.81 2.57
N ALA A 502 12.82 -26.97 3.89
CA ALA A 502 11.68 -26.46 4.62
C ALA A 502 12.04 -25.10 5.26
N ILE A 503 11.18 -24.10 5.05
CA ILE A 503 11.35 -22.75 5.61
C ILE A 503 10.23 -22.43 6.57
N PHE A 504 10.55 -21.53 7.49
CA PHE A 504 9.61 -20.88 8.39
C PHE A 504 9.89 -19.37 8.40
N ALA A 505 8.85 -18.57 8.23
CA ALA A 505 8.90 -17.11 8.35
C ALA A 505 7.77 -16.64 9.27
N VAL A 506 8.10 -15.82 10.26
CA VAL A 506 7.14 -15.20 11.19
C VAL A 506 7.22 -13.69 11.01
N LEU A 507 6.12 -13.05 10.63
CA LEU A 507 5.98 -11.60 10.66
C LEU A 507 5.03 -11.23 11.79
N SER A 508 5.48 -10.35 12.68
CA SER A 508 4.71 -9.87 13.83
C SER A 508 4.71 -8.34 13.86
N GLU A 509 3.68 -7.75 14.46
CA GLU A 509 3.69 -6.37 14.93
C GLU A 509 4.88 -6.13 15.87
N GLY A 510 5.55 -4.97 15.73
CA GLY A 510 6.72 -4.57 16.52
C GLY A 510 6.39 -3.61 17.67
N GLU A 511 7.39 -2.87 18.15
CA GLU A 511 7.22 -1.93 19.28
C GLU A 511 6.54 -0.62 18.89
N ASN A 512 5.43 -0.29 19.58
CA ASN A 512 4.87 1.07 19.74
C ASN A 512 5.10 2.03 18.55
N GLU A 513 4.30 1.86 17.51
CA GLU A 513 3.65 2.90 16.69
C GLU A 513 2.39 2.23 16.08
N ALA A 514 1.55 2.97 15.35
CA ALA A 514 0.29 2.51 14.76
C ALA A 514 0.23 1.01 14.41
N ALA A 515 -0.78 0.32 14.95
CA ALA A 515 -0.92 -1.13 14.84
C ALA A 515 -1.11 -1.56 13.38
N MET A 516 -0.11 -2.27 12.85
CA MET A 516 -0.18 -2.90 11.53
C MET A 516 -0.80 -4.30 11.65
N GLU A 517 -1.48 -4.76 10.60
CA GLU A 517 -1.87 -6.16 10.44
C GLU A 517 -0.84 -6.86 9.53
N PRO A 518 0.08 -7.70 10.08
CA PRO A 518 1.06 -8.47 9.31
C PRO A 518 0.51 -9.14 8.04
N LEU A 519 0.87 -8.64 6.86
CA LEU A 519 0.65 -9.29 5.57
C LEU A 519 2.00 -9.78 5.01
N LEU A 520 2.19 -11.09 5.00
CA LEU A 520 3.44 -11.76 4.62
C LEU A 520 3.21 -12.71 3.45
N GLU A 521 4.08 -12.62 2.45
CA GLU A 521 3.93 -13.37 1.21
C GLU A 521 5.29 -13.90 0.73
N LEU A 522 5.34 -15.14 0.28
CA LEU A 522 6.51 -15.85 -0.20
C LEU A 522 6.41 -16.10 -1.71
N PHE A 523 7.46 -15.72 -2.44
CA PHE A 523 7.59 -15.93 -3.88
C PHE A 523 8.76 -16.84 -4.23
N GLY A 524 8.57 -17.67 -5.25
CA GLY A 524 9.61 -18.50 -5.84
C GLY A 524 10.54 -17.73 -6.79
N PRO A 525 11.63 -18.38 -7.25
CA PRO A 525 12.58 -17.80 -8.22
C PRO A 525 11.98 -17.49 -9.59
N ASP A 526 10.80 -18.03 -9.90
CA ASP A 526 10.02 -17.71 -11.10
C ASP A 526 8.99 -16.59 -10.86
N GLY A 527 9.06 -15.91 -9.71
CA GLY A 527 8.16 -14.83 -9.30
C GLY A 527 6.76 -15.27 -8.92
N LYS A 528 6.45 -16.59 -8.87
CA LYS A 528 5.12 -17.06 -8.48
C LYS A 528 4.97 -17.09 -6.97
N ALA A 529 3.81 -16.67 -6.48
CA ALA A 529 3.45 -16.81 -5.07
C ALA A 529 3.39 -18.30 -4.69
N ILE A 530 4.05 -18.65 -3.58
CA ILE A 530 4.05 -19.98 -2.95
C ILE A 530 3.08 -19.99 -1.77
N ALA A 531 3.09 -18.93 -0.96
CA ALA A 531 2.21 -18.74 0.19
C ALA A 531 1.96 -17.25 0.42
N SER A 532 0.79 -16.90 0.93
CA SER A 532 0.37 -15.51 1.20
C SER A 532 -0.73 -15.54 2.26
N GLY A 533 -0.71 -14.60 3.18
CA GLY A 533 -1.77 -14.42 4.17
C GLY A 533 -1.43 -13.34 5.19
N TRP A 534 -2.42 -13.06 6.04
CA TRP A 534 -2.34 -12.01 7.05
C TRP A 534 -2.83 -12.50 8.41
N GLY A 535 -2.52 -11.73 9.46
CA GLY A 535 -3.03 -11.94 10.81
C GLY A 535 -3.06 -10.64 11.60
N ASP A 536 -3.84 -10.61 12.69
CA ASP A 536 -4.05 -9.41 13.50
C ASP A 536 -2.74 -8.85 14.09
N VAL A 537 -1.95 -9.71 14.74
CA VAL A 537 -0.70 -9.35 15.46
C VAL A 537 0.50 -10.17 14.98
N THR A 538 0.26 -11.34 14.38
CA THR A 538 1.29 -12.21 13.81
C THR A 538 0.71 -13.04 12.68
N TYR A 539 1.46 -13.19 11.60
CA TYR A 539 1.24 -14.24 10.59
C TYR A 539 2.52 -15.05 10.37
N ALA A 540 2.36 -16.32 10.03
CA ALA A 540 3.48 -17.23 9.82
C ALA A 540 3.31 -18.10 8.57
N ILE A 541 4.35 -18.14 7.74
CA ILE A 541 4.47 -19.10 6.63
C ILE A 541 5.36 -20.26 7.09
N SER A 542 4.84 -21.48 6.99
CA SER A 542 5.64 -22.70 6.96
C SER A 542 5.45 -23.35 5.59
N SER A 543 6.55 -23.61 4.88
CA SER A 543 6.46 -24.13 3.50
C SER A 543 7.66 -25.01 3.14
N ALA A 544 7.40 -26.03 2.33
CA ALA A 544 8.44 -26.75 1.61
C ALA A 544 8.73 -26.04 0.28
N ILE A 545 10.01 -25.78 0.01
CA ILE A 545 10.46 -25.17 -1.23
C ILE A 545 10.39 -26.21 -2.36
N THR A 546 9.77 -25.85 -3.49
CA THR A 546 9.60 -26.79 -4.63
C THR A 546 10.59 -26.53 -5.78
N LYS A 547 11.27 -25.39 -5.79
CA LYS A 547 12.24 -24.99 -6.82
C LYS A 547 13.50 -24.45 -6.18
N THR A 548 14.67 -24.96 -6.56
CA THR A 548 15.94 -24.38 -6.13
C THR A 548 16.12 -22.97 -6.71
N GLY A 549 16.54 -22.01 -5.89
CA GLY A 549 16.90 -20.67 -6.31
C GLY A 549 16.65 -19.60 -5.24
N LYS A 550 16.71 -18.35 -5.68
CA LYS A 550 16.41 -17.18 -4.86
C LYS A 550 14.91 -17.05 -4.64
N HIS A 551 14.51 -16.90 -3.38
CA HIS A 551 13.15 -16.67 -2.95
C HIS A 551 13.03 -15.26 -2.37
N THR A 552 11.83 -14.71 -2.41
CA THR A 552 11.52 -13.36 -1.91
C THR A 552 10.39 -13.42 -0.90
N LEU A 553 10.57 -12.80 0.26
CA LEU A 553 9.48 -12.41 1.16
C LEU A 553 9.07 -10.97 0.89
N ARG A 554 7.76 -10.73 0.79
CA ARG A 554 7.13 -9.42 0.71
C ARG A 554 6.43 -9.13 2.04
N ILE A 555 6.75 -7.99 2.63
CA ILE A 555 6.20 -7.51 3.90
C ILE A 555 5.31 -6.30 3.63
N ARG A 556 4.05 -6.39 4.06
CA ARG A 556 3.05 -5.32 3.97
C ARG A 556 2.22 -5.28 5.25
N ASP A 557 1.47 -4.19 5.38
CA ASP A 557 0.36 -4.05 6.31
C ASP A 557 -0.94 -4.30 5.54
N ASN A 558 -1.82 -5.16 6.06
CA ASN A 558 -3.12 -5.49 5.45
C ASN A 558 -4.11 -4.31 5.52
N THR A 559 -4.02 -3.44 6.53
CA THR A 559 -4.86 -2.23 6.65
C THR A 559 -4.30 -1.03 5.87
N ASN A 560 -3.07 -1.16 5.35
CA ASN A 560 -2.36 -0.15 4.58
C ASN A 560 -2.10 1.18 5.34
N THR A 561 -2.00 1.12 6.67
CA THR A 561 -1.61 2.24 7.54
C THR A 561 -0.09 2.39 7.69
N GLY A 562 0.66 1.29 7.57
CA GLY A 562 2.09 1.24 7.88
C GLY A 562 2.32 0.75 9.32
N GLY A 563 3.54 0.86 9.83
CA GLY A 563 3.88 0.43 11.20
C GLY A 563 5.19 -0.35 11.30
N LYS A 564 5.62 -0.60 12.53
CA LYS A 564 6.84 -1.36 12.84
C LYS A 564 6.54 -2.85 12.94
N TYR A 565 7.52 -3.68 12.57
CA TYR A 565 7.39 -5.13 12.58
C TYR A 565 8.66 -5.84 12.99
N VAL A 566 8.50 -7.11 13.36
CA VAL A 566 9.58 -8.07 13.50
C VAL A 566 9.37 -9.22 12.54
N LEU A 567 10.37 -9.46 11.70
CA LEU A 567 10.45 -10.60 10.80
C LEU A 567 11.50 -11.57 11.32
N SER A 568 11.10 -12.80 11.64
CA SER A 568 12.02 -13.88 11.98
C SER A 568 11.98 -14.98 10.93
N PHE A 569 13.15 -15.45 10.50
CA PHE A 569 13.29 -16.39 9.40
C PHE A 569 14.18 -17.58 9.76
N MET A 570 13.76 -18.79 9.37
CA MET A 570 14.48 -20.03 9.62
C MET A 570 14.39 -20.99 8.43
N GLN A 571 15.54 -21.48 7.96
CA GLN A 571 15.64 -22.69 7.14
C GLN A 571 15.83 -23.87 8.09
N LEU A 572 14.83 -24.76 8.18
CA LEU A 572 14.78 -25.82 9.21
C LEU A 572 15.87 -26.90 9.02
N SER A 573 16.53 -26.93 7.86
CA SER A 573 17.72 -27.75 7.58
C SER A 573 19.03 -27.20 8.20
N ARG A 574 19.05 -25.95 8.68
CA ARG A 574 20.24 -25.29 9.25
C ARG A 574 20.35 -25.52 10.75
N SER A 575 21.57 -25.73 11.25
CA SER A 575 21.85 -25.69 12.69
C SER A 575 21.91 -24.25 13.19
N VAL A 576 21.07 -23.89 14.15
CA VAL A 576 21.14 -22.64 14.91
C VAL A 576 20.98 -22.95 16.40
N ASN A 577 21.71 -22.25 17.26
CA ASN A 577 21.77 -22.43 18.73
C ASN A 577 21.62 -23.91 19.16
N PRO A 578 22.62 -24.77 18.93
CA PRO A 578 22.50 -26.21 19.18
C PRO A 578 22.21 -26.55 20.64
N LEU A 579 21.25 -27.44 20.89
CA LEU A 579 20.88 -27.94 22.21
C LEU A 579 21.55 -29.27 22.51
N ASN A 580 22.09 -29.38 23.72
CA ASN A 580 22.58 -30.63 24.28
C ASN A 580 21.57 -31.17 25.30
N SER A 581 21.43 -32.50 25.39
CA SER A 581 20.56 -33.12 26.40
C SER A 581 20.98 -32.74 27.82
N GLY A 582 20.02 -32.38 28.67
CA GLY A 582 20.26 -31.90 30.03
C GLY A 582 20.54 -30.39 30.14
N ALA A 583 20.43 -29.63 29.04
CA ALA A 583 20.59 -28.18 29.08
C ALA A 583 19.43 -27.50 29.82
N SER A 584 19.77 -26.54 30.67
CA SER A 584 18.83 -25.52 31.16
C SER A 584 19.42 -24.15 30.83
N LEU A 585 18.66 -23.34 30.09
CA LEU A 585 19.14 -22.14 29.41
C LEU A 585 18.22 -20.98 29.75
N GLN A 586 18.81 -19.87 30.20
CA GLN A 586 18.12 -18.59 30.25
C GLN A 586 18.23 -17.91 28.87
N GLY A 587 17.14 -17.31 28.42
CA GLY A 587 17.09 -16.55 27.18
C GLY A 587 16.13 -15.38 27.28
N GLN A 588 16.12 -14.54 26.24
CA GLN A 588 15.31 -13.34 26.18
C GLN A 588 14.78 -13.15 24.75
N LEU A 589 13.47 -12.89 24.65
CA LEU A 589 12.82 -12.32 23.48
C LEU A 589 12.88 -10.81 23.65
N LYS A 590 13.70 -10.14 22.84
CA LYS A 590 14.17 -8.77 23.14
C LYS A 590 13.11 -7.70 22.93
N VAL A 591 12.18 -7.97 22.03
CA VAL A 591 11.11 -7.06 21.59
C VAL A 591 9.83 -7.86 21.31
N PRO A 592 8.65 -7.22 21.32
CA PRO A 592 7.45 -7.68 20.62
C PRO A 592 7.77 -8.34 19.27
N GLY A 593 7.19 -9.51 19.02
CA GLY A 593 7.39 -10.25 17.78
C GLY A 593 8.67 -11.09 17.66
N ASP A 594 9.63 -10.96 18.58
CA ASP A 594 10.88 -11.72 18.53
C ASP A 594 10.67 -13.24 18.67
N VAL A 595 11.62 -14.00 18.12
CA VAL A 595 11.59 -15.46 18.02
C VAL A 595 13.00 -16.00 18.20
N ASN A 596 13.20 -16.84 19.22
CA ASN A 596 14.45 -17.57 19.38
C ASN A 596 14.31 -19.00 18.85
N TRP A 597 15.31 -19.41 18.07
CA TRP A 597 15.38 -20.70 17.39
C TRP A 597 16.51 -21.54 17.97
N TYR A 598 16.25 -22.84 18.14
CA TYR A 598 17.20 -23.81 18.68
C TYR A 598 17.11 -25.11 17.91
N THR A 599 18.21 -25.86 17.78
CA THR A 599 18.23 -27.10 16.99
C THR A 599 18.92 -28.24 17.72
N PHE A 600 18.50 -29.47 17.43
CA PHE A 600 19.14 -30.69 17.94
C PHE A 600 19.00 -31.82 16.91
N ASP A 601 19.91 -32.79 16.95
CA ASP A 601 19.83 -33.98 16.11
C ASP A 601 19.27 -35.15 16.94
N ALA A 602 18.28 -35.86 16.41
CA ALA A 602 17.63 -36.99 17.08
C ALA A 602 17.28 -38.11 16.10
N LYS A 603 17.11 -39.33 16.61
CA LYS A 603 16.74 -40.53 15.84
C LYS A 603 15.28 -40.90 16.08
N ALA A 604 14.67 -41.52 15.09
CA ALA A 604 13.37 -42.16 15.26
C ALA A 604 13.44 -43.21 16.39
N GLY A 605 12.61 -43.06 17.41
CA GLY A 605 12.62 -43.87 18.63
C GLY A 605 13.17 -43.16 19.87
N ASP A 606 13.90 -42.04 19.72
CA ASP A 606 14.29 -41.17 20.85
C ASP A 606 13.05 -40.47 21.44
N ALA A 607 13.16 -39.98 22.67
CA ALA A 607 12.13 -39.14 23.31
C ALA A 607 12.69 -37.76 23.68
N VAL A 608 11.98 -36.70 23.30
CA VAL A 608 12.30 -35.33 23.67
C VAL A 608 11.35 -34.84 24.75
N SER A 609 11.91 -34.14 25.74
CA SER A 609 11.20 -33.32 26.72
C SER A 609 11.77 -31.91 26.67
N ALA A 610 10.94 -30.94 26.32
CA ALA A 610 11.31 -29.53 26.25
C ALA A 610 10.30 -28.70 27.04
N ILE A 611 10.76 -28.04 28.10
CA ILE A 611 9.94 -27.23 29.01
C ILE A 611 10.38 -25.78 28.85
N LEU A 612 9.45 -24.93 28.43
CA LEU A 612 9.65 -23.49 28.33
C LEU A 612 8.85 -22.81 29.43
N SER A 613 9.52 -22.05 30.27
CA SER A 613 8.90 -21.26 31.35
C SER A 613 9.21 -19.79 31.21
N GLU A 614 8.33 -18.95 31.75
CA GLU A 614 8.59 -17.55 32.04
C GLU A 614 9.86 -17.41 32.91
N GLY A 615 10.67 -16.39 32.63
CA GLY A 615 11.93 -16.10 33.33
C GLY A 615 11.81 -14.95 34.33
N ASP A 616 12.84 -14.76 35.15
CA ASP A 616 12.84 -13.66 36.12
C ASP A 616 12.73 -12.28 35.44
N ASN A 617 11.94 -11.38 36.02
CA ASN A 617 11.73 -10.00 35.56
C ASN A 617 11.09 -9.82 34.17
N SER A 618 10.34 -10.80 33.65
CA SER A 618 9.34 -10.53 32.60
C SER A 618 8.01 -10.09 33.19
N GLU A 619 7.36 -9.12 32.54
CA GLU A 619 5.98 -8.76 32.87
C GLU A 619 4.99 -9.60 32.03
N SER A 620 4.72 -10.82 32.49
CA SER A 620 3.69 -11.72 31.93
C SER A 620 4.00 -12.19 30.49
N MET A 621 5.16 -12.83 30.31
CA MET A 621 5.48 -13.57 29.08
C MET A 621 4.69 -14.89 29.05
N ALA A 622 3.86 -15.09 28.03
CA ALA A 622 3.06 -16.30 27.84
C ALA A 622 3.81 -17.30 26.94
N PRO A 623 4.48 -18.34 27.49
CA PRO A 623 5.49 -19.05 26.71
C PRO A 623 4.87 -19.93 25.62
N LEU A 624 5.13 -19.58 24.35
CA LEU A 624 4.76 -20.35 23.15
C LEU A 624 5.97 -21.17 22.69
N LEU A 625 5.85 -22.50 22.78
CA LEU A 625 6.86 -23.44 22.29
C LEU A 625 6.33 -24.25 21.11
N SER A 626 7.14 -24.42 20.07
CA SER A 626 6.83 -25.29 18.93
C SER A 626 8.03 -26.19 18.61
N LEU A 627 7.76 -27.46 18.32
CA LEU A 627 8.73 -28.46 17.87
C LEU A 627 8.43 -28.87 16.42
N PHE A 628 9.46 -28.78 15.57
CA PHE A 628 9.40 -29.15 14.15
C PHE A 628 10.33 -30.31 13.83
N GLY A 629 9.87 -31.20 12.95
CA GLY A 629 10.66 -32.31 12.41
C GLY A 629 11.61 -31.90 11.27
N PRO A 630 12.47 -32.82 10.81
CA PRO A 630 13.41 -32.56 9.71
C PRO A 630 12.71 -32.35 8.36
N ASP A 631 11.45 -32.80 8.24
CA ASP A 631 10.57 -32.58 7.08
C ASP A 631 9.82 -31.23 7.13
N GLY A 632 10.11 -30.41 8.15
CA GLY A 632 9.50 -29.11 8.37
C GLY A 632 8.12 -29.12 9.03
N LYS A 633 7.54 -30.29 9.30
CA LYS A 633 6.20 -30.37 9.91
C LYS A 633 6.25 -30.13 11.41
N ALA A 634 5.21 -29.49 11.95
CA ALA A 634 5.02 -29.36 13.38
C ALA A 634 4.71 -30.73 14.01
N ILE A 635 5.51 -31.13 14.99
CA ILE A 635 5.31 -32.33 15.82
C ILE A 635 4.43 -31.98 17.03
N ALA A 636 4.64 -30.79 17.60
CA ALA A 636 3.86 -30.23 18.69
C ALA A 636 3.99 -28.71 18.70
N SER A 637 2.94 -28.01 19.13
CA SER A 637 2.97 -26.57 19.39
C SER A 637 1.88 -26.22 20.38
N GLY A 638 2.16 -25.25 21.26
CA GLY A 638 1.19 -24.70 22.20
C GLY A 638 1.83 -23.71 23.15
N TRP A 639 0.98 -23.05 23.94
CA TRP A 639 1.39 -22.01 24.87
C TRP A 639 0.85 -22.29 26.28
N GLY A 640 1.42 -21.60 27.27
CA GLY A 640 0.96 -21.61 28.65
C GLY A 640 1.01 -20.21 29.27
N TYR A 641 0.48 -20.06 30.48
CA TYR A 641 0.50 -18.78 31.19
C TYR A 641 1.85 -18.47 31.87
N VAL A 642 2.54 -19.51 32.32
CA VAL A 642 3.84 -19.42 33.04
C VAL A 642 4.80 -20.51 32.57
N THR A 643 4.30 -21.67 32.13
CA THR A 643 5.12 -22.74 31.56
C THR A 643 4.32 -23.55 30.55
N TYR A 644 5.02 -24.10 29.55
CA TYR A 644 4.49 -25.06 28.59
C TYR A 644 5.55 -26.13 28.28
N ALA A 645 5.13 -27.39 28.20
CA ALA A 645 6.00 -28.54 28.00
C ALA A 645 5.62 -29.33 26.74
N ILE A 646 6.63 -29.80 26.01
CA ILE A 646 6.50 -30.74 24.90
C ILE A 646 7.24 -32.02 25.27
N ASP A 647 6.48 -33.07 25.57
CA ASP A 647 6.97 -34.43 25.72
C ASP A 647 6.50 -35.28 24.53
N LYS A 648 7.44 -35.68 23.66
CA LYS A 648 7.13 -36.40 22.41
C LYS A 648 8.19 -37.46 22.07
N ALA A 649 7.72 -38.58 21.51
CA ALA A 649 8.59 -39.52 20.81
C ALA A 649 8.94 -38.97 19.42
N ILE A 650 10.19 -39.09 19.03
CA ILE A 650 10.71 -38.72 17.71
C ILE A 650 10.38 -39.84 16.72
N THR A 651 9.77 -39.48 15.59
CA THR A 651 9.31 -40.43 14.56
C THR A 651 10.15 -40.40 13.28
N ILE A 652 10.92 -39.33 13.06
CA ILE A 652 11.76 -39.11 11.87
C ILE A 652 13.18 -38.83 12.34
N THR A 653 14.18 -39.58 11.86
CA THR A 653 15.60 -39.30 12.17
C THR A 653 16.07 -38.04 11.45
N GLY A 654 16.73 -37.13 12.17
CA GLY A 654 17.39 -35.96 11.60
C GLY A 654 17.41 -34.75 12.54
N LYS A 655 17.62 -33.57 11.94
CA LYS A 655 17.64 -32.30 12.64
C LYS A 655 16.23 -31.82 12.98
N HIS A 656 16.00 -31.58 14.25
CA HIS A 656 14.77 -31.01 14.79
C HIS A 656 15.00 -29.56 15.21
N THR A 657 13.94 -28.77 15.16
CA THR A 657 13.99 -27.34 15.52
C THR A 657 12.95 -27.04 16.61
N LEU A 658 13.37 -26.37 17.68
CA LEU A 658 12.49 -25.69 18.62
C LEU A 658 12.39 -24.21 18.25
N ARG A 659 11.17 -23.68 18.33
CA ARG A 659 10.85 -22.25 18.18
C ARG A 659 10.24 -21.76 19.49
N ILE A 660 10.81 -20.69 20.03
CA ILE A 660 10.36 -20.01 21.25
C ILE A 660 9.81 -18.64 20.88
N ARG A 661 8.62 -18.34 21.36
CA ARG A 661 7.95 -17.03 21.26
C ARG A 661 7.19 -16.73 22.55
N ASP A 662 6.72 -15.51 22.66
CA ASP A 662 5.67 -15.10 23.57
C ASP A 662 4.34 -15.04 22.77
N GLU A 663 3.30 -15.70 23.26
CA GLU A 663 1.95 -15.67 22.66
C GLU A 663 1.31 -14.28 22.81
N ALA A 664 1.65 -13.54 23.88
CA ALA A 664 1.12 -12.20 24.13
C ALA A 664 1.79 -11.09 23.28
N ASN A 665 2.80 -11.44 22.47
CA ASN A 665 3.58 -10.54 21.61
C ASN A 665 4.24 -9.35 22.34
N LYS A 666 4.64 -9.51 23.61
CA LYS A 666 5.37 -8.53 24.42
C LYS A 666 6.87 -8.83 24.50
N GLY A 667 7.25 -10.09 24.36
CA GLY A 667 8.63 -10.56 24.55
C GLY A 667 8.90 -10.92 26.02
N GLY A 668 10.14 -10.74 26.47
CA GLY A 668 10.55 -11.02 27.85
C GLY A 668 11.54 -12.18 28.03
N ASN A 669 11.93 -12.41 29.28
CA ASN A 669 12.86 -13.45 29.67
C ASN A 669 12.17 -14.82 29.74
N TYR A 670 12.90 -15.89 29.45
CA TYR A 670 12.42 -17.27 29.58
C TYR A 670 13.51 -18.21 30.08
N VAL A 671 13.10 -19.36 30.59
CA VAL A 671 13.95 -20.52 30.87
C VAL A 671 13.52 -21.69 29.99
N LEU A 672 14.43 -22.19 29.16
CA LEU A 672 14.26 -23.43 28.40
C LEU A 672 15.04 -24.55 29.09
N SER A 673 14.34 -25.59 29.55
CA SER A 673 14.96 -26.84 29.98
C SER A 673 14.72 -27.94 28.95
N PHE A 674 15.77 -28.64 28.52
CA PHE A 674 15.75 -29.58 27.41
C PHE A 674 16.42 -30.91 27.75
N SER A 675 15.73 -32.01 27.46
CA SER A 675 16.24 -33.36 27.57
C SER A 675 15.91 -34.16 26.32
N LEU A 676 16.90 -34.89 25.81
CA LEU A 676 16.76 -35.90 24.77
C LEU A 676 17.21 -37.25 25.37
N VAL A 677 16.27 -38.18 25.47
CA VAL A 677 16.51 -39.56 25.90
C VAL A 677 16.70 -40.41 24.65
N THR A 678 17.95 -40.78 24.39
CA THR A 678 18.33 -41.66 23.27
C THR A 678 18.00 -43.11 23.58
N LYS A 679 17.49 -43.85 22.59
CA LYS A 679 17.12 -45.27 22.74
C LYS A 679 18.15 -46.25 22.16
#